data_AF-Q54Q70-F1
#
_entry.id   AF-Q54Q70-F1
#
_cell.length_a   1.000
_cell.length_b   1.000
_cell.length_c   1.000
_cell.angle_alpha   90.00
_cell.angle_beta   90.00
_cell.angle_gamma   90.00
#
_symmetry.space_group_name_H-M   'P 1'
#
loop_
_entity.id
_entity.type
_entity.pdbx_description
1 polymer ?
#
loop_
_entity_poly.entity_id
_entity_poly.type
_entity_poly.pdbx_seq_one_letter_code
_entity_poly.pdbx_strand_id
1 'polypeptide(L)'
;MKFITFPILFLIFLNLLNYIQSQSIQNNNFLNILENDTATSLLKNVYNITIDKSIDICKFRGFFKCGQYDPYQPKIYSINYINLPQHRIGVNHIIEEDLTVFTHLSILKVSGGIQLSTSFFDNITKLNYLTDININNQSQPISNNTKLPESLNKVFFNYLSVKLGNGWFESNITELTIVRPQIGYGLPNKLNKYNDRLLKLNLALTHYYPSLPLRMGQYLLNLTYLEFAIFNDISLNQDYKNFTIPTFTNPFKKLDKFVVIFYNSREKYQIFNIVSSFLNLSTSLTNFQTFGLGFEISPNISLLDFSYLNPGFNFNIETCSLIEKCKNNCFKLPESSSLRTFGCSYNISLINFNNISSIEVQYNNFLQKLPTNFNETKLKNLIIQDSTIFGSIPKSYCSISSIKINYLKIDGEIPSCFQCLGGEKGGEMILPNQFLDFGYYVDPVCKNFKVFETFDKVFLVDTNGTNIYITGVDLGWDIKSISNNDNNNYNSNNNNNNNNNVYFIIPNSKFVIEIPIGVGVNHSTTFTFENTKISKTLYYNYKPPIISHYSCFTDEYGIEKLVLYGSGFDFTGNGNILLVNNNFPFITYTDIESGTISSPYFDFIHQQLVEGQSYNFTISVGGQKSNMTTFYYFKSITINNENNNATIKLNNTGGFIQLNGTFSTFDRNLVSVKINGIPLRVVDVTNSTLLLIYPPITLINSNYNKTANYSGLNLILNVGGHQYKTIIDFIYNPDASNETDKIFPIPRPPHIITPNPTTPNNTSNEPIPNPTEPNNTSSEPIPIPIPNNITTGGNNNTTTGFDTITEGGGFTTTVDKVISSSQTITGNGITTSTNINGEIVSGATTNGITQNRPTGFEISTFLLTTISFDNSVNNHKKNK
;
A
#
# COMPACT_ATOMS: atom_id res chain seq x y z
N MET A 1 87.98 21.03 -36.52
CA MET A 1 86.83 20.79 -35.63
C MET A 1 85.47 21.21 -36.26
N LYS A 2 85.29 21.08 -37.59
CA LYS A 2 84.19 21.74 -38.34
C LYS A 2 83.07 20.81 -38.88
N PHE A 3 82.96 19.56 -38.43
CA PHE A 3 82.00 18.60 -39.03
C PHE A 3 81.01 17.92 -38.07
N ILE A 4 80.94 18.32 -36.78
CA ILE A 4 80.07 17.66 -35.80
C ILE A 4 78.71 18.38 -35.60
N THR A 5 78.54 19.60 -36.08
CA THR A 5 77.32 20.41 -35.79
C THR A 5 76.10 20.04 -36.63
N PHE A 6 76.25 19.49 -37.84
CA PHE A 6 75.11 19.21 -38.73
C PHE A 6 74.18 18.06 -38.27
N PRO A 7 74.67 16.88 -37.83
CA PRO A 7 73.78 15.78 -37.43
C PRO A 7 73.00 16.08 -36.14
N ILE A 8 73.57 16.86 -35.23
CA ILE A 8 72.88 17.28 -33.99
C ILE A 8 71.74 18.25 -34.31
N LEU A 9 71.98 19.23 -35.18
CA LEU A 9 70.94 20.16 -35.64
C LEU A 9 69.81 19.44 -36.39
N PHE A 10 70.12 18.42 -37.18
CA PHE A 10 69.10 17.63 -37.89
C PHE A 10 68.24 16.77 -36.95
N LEU A 11 68.84 16.17 -35.91
CA LEU A 11 68.10 15.44 -34.86
C LEU A 11 67.22 16.36 -34.01
N ILE A 12 67.69 17.57 -33.70
CA ILE A 12 66.87 18.58 -33.02
C ILE A 12 65.70 18.99 -33.90
N PHE A 13 65.91 19.19 -35.21
CA PHE A 13 64.85 19.56 -36.15
C PHE A 13 63.79 18.46 -36.30
N LEU A 14 64.20 17.18 -36.38
CA LEU A 14 63.27 16.04 -36.42
C LEU A 14 62.47 15.89 -35.12
N ASN A 15 63.11 16.07 -33.96
CA ASN A 15 62.41 16.06 -32.67
C ASN A 15 61.45 17.24 -32.54
N LEU A 16 61.81 18.42 -33.05
CA LEU A 16 60.93 19.58 -33.10
C LEU A 16 59.73 19.34 -34.02
N LEU A 17 59.93 18.71 -35.18
CA LEU A 17 58.85 18.35 -36.10
C LEU A 17 57.88 17.34 -35.48
N ASN A 18 58.41 16.29 -34.85
CA ASN A 18 57.60 15.30 -34.14
C ASN A 18 56.89 15.90 -32.94
N TYR A 19 57.53 16.84 -32.22
CA TYR A 19 56.89 17.56 -31.13
C TYR A 19 55.74 18.44 -31.63
N ILE A 20 55.96 19.20 -32.72
CA ILE A 20 54.92 20.03 -33.36
C ILE A 20 53.77 19.17 -33.90
N GLN A 21 54.06 18.01 -34.51
CA GLN A 21 53.03 17.05 -34.94
C GLN A 21 52.29 16.42 -33.76
N SER A 22 52.99 16.08 -32.67
CA SER A 22 52.34 15.50 -31.49
C SER A 22 51.45 16.51 -30.77
N GLN A 23 51.88 17.77 -30.70
CA GLN A 23 51.09 18.87 -30.13
C GLN A 23 49.89 19.24 -31.01
N SER A 24 49.98 19.07 -32.34
CA SER A 24 48.84 19.29 -33.23
C SER A 24 47.80 18.17 -33.18
N ILE A 25 48.19 16.94 -32.79
CA ILE A 25 47.32 15.75 -32.76
C ILE A 25 46.68 15.50 -31.38
N GLN A 26 47.23 16.07 -30.30
CA GLN A 26 46.87 15.69 -28.92
C GLN A 26 45.73 16.48 -28.26
N ASN A 27 45.25 17.62 -28.79
CA ASN A 27 44.22 18.41 -28.07
C ASN A 27 43.02 18.91 -28.88
N ASN A 28 42.97 18.69 -30.19
CA ASN A 28 41.86 19.19 -30.98
C ASN A 28 40.83 18.08 -31.16
N ASN A 29 39.86 18.05 -30.25
CA ASN A 29 38.57 17.41 -30.51
C ASN A 29 38.01 18.09 -31.77
N PHE A 30 38.00 17.40 -32.90
CA PHE A 30 37.55 17.98 -34.16
C PHE A 30 36.03 17.96 -34.19
N LEU A 31 35.43 19.08 -33.79
CA LEU A 31 34.03 19.37 -34.11
C LEU A 31 33.93 19.58 -35.63
N ASN A 32 32.85 19.10 -36.25
CA ASN A 32 32.58 19.35 -37.67
C ASN A 32 32.62 20.86 -37.94
N ILE A 33 33.36 21.29 -38.98
CA ILE A 33 33.54 22.72 -39.32
C ILE A 33 32.18 23.41 -39.50
N LEU A 34 31.21 22.73 -40.13
CA LEU A 34 29.88 23.27 -40.37
C LEU A 34 29.10 23.45 -39.06
N GLU A 35 29.21 22.50 -38.12
CA GLU A 35 28.63 22.64 -36.79
C GLU A 35 29.26 23.81 -36.03
N ASN A 36 30.59 23.93 -36.07
CA ASN A 36 31.31 25.02 -35.41
C ASN A 36 30.94 26.40 -35.97
N ASP A 37 30.90 26.52 -37.31
CA ASP A 37 30.55 27.76 -38.00
C ASP A 37 29.09 28.16 -37.72
N THR A 38 28.17 27.18 -37.71
CA THR A 38 26.76 27.43 -37.39
C THR A 38 26.58 27.81 -35.92
N ALA A 39 27.26 27.14 -34.99
CA ALA A 39 27.23 27.48 -33.56
C ALA A 39 27.80 28.90 -33.30
N THR A 40 28.87 29.27 -34.01
CA THR A 40 29.47 30.61 -33.93
C THR A 40 28.54 31.66 -34.52
N SER A 41 27.93 31.38 -35.67
CA SER A 41 26.90 32.25 -36.28
C SER A 41 25.74 32.46 -35.32
N LEU A 42 25.23 31.39 -34.71
CA LEU A 42 24.13 31.43 -33.77
C LEU A 42 24.45 32.34 -32.57
N LEU A 43 25.64 32.24 -31.97
CA LEU A 43 26.00 33.12 -30.85
C LEU A 43 26.21 34.58 -31.28
N LYS A 44 26.72 34.80 -32.49
CA LYS A 44 26.84 36.14 -33.06
C LYS A 44 25.46 36.76 -33.30
N ASN A 45 24.54 36.03 -33.91
CA ASN A 45 23.24 36.58 -34.29
C ASN A 45 22.32 36.74 -33.07
N VAL A 46 22.32 35.77 -32.16
CA VAL A 46 21.46 35.81 -30.96
C VAL A 46 22.00 36.77 -29.90
N TYR A 47 23.31 36.78 -29.64
CA TYR A 47 23.89 37.52 -28.49
C TYR A 47 24.89 38.61 -28.88
N ASN A 48 25.16 38.83 -30.18
CA ASN A 48 26.23 39.69 -30.67
C ASN A 48 27.61 39.29 -30.11
N ILE A 49 27.84 37.99 -29.88
CA ILE A 49 29.12 37.44 -29.41
C ILE A 49 29.88 36.91 -30.62
N THR A 50 31.01 37.55 -30.95
CA THR A 50 31.96 37.00 -31.93
C THR A 50 32.97 36.13 -31.20
N ILE A 51 33.09 34.87 -31.60
CA ILE A 51 34.03 33.90 -30.99
C ILE A 51 35.25 33.76 -31.89
N ASP A 52 36.43 33.85 -31.28
CA ASP A 52 37.69 33.56 -31.96
C ASP A 52 37.76 32.06 -32.31
N LYS A 53 38.22 31.72 -33.51
CA LYS A 53 38.32 30.33 -33.98
C LYS A 53 39.15 29.41 -33.08
N SER A 54 39.97 29.96 -32.19
CA SER A 54 40.75 29.23 -31.19
C SER A 54 39.95 28.77 -29.96
N ILE A 55 38.74 29.30 -29.74
CA ILE A 55 37.93 28.97 -28.57
C ILE A 55 37.09 27.71 -28.85
N ASP A 56 37.19 26.73 -27.96
CA ASP A 56 36.36 25.53 -27.95
C ASP A 56 34.90 25.88 -27.61
N ILE A 57 34.04 25.86 -28.63
CA ILE A 57 32.61 26.19 -28.52
C ILE A 57 31.88 25.28 -27.52
N CYS A 58 32.34 24.03 -27.36
CA CYS A 58 31.76 23.04 -26.46
C CYS A 58 31.99 23.36 -24.98
N LYS A 59 32.92 24.28 -24.68
CA LYS A 59 33.22 24.76 -23.32
C LYS A 59 32.78 26.20 -23.10
N PHE A 60 32.29 26.88 -24.13
CA PHE A 60 31.96 28.30 -24.04
C PHE A 60 30.62 28.51 -23.33
N ARG A 61 30.70 28.92 -22.05
CA ARG A 61 29.57 29.39 -21.21
C ARG A 61 28.38 28.42 -21.10
N GLY A 62 28.56 27.16 -21.45
CA GLY A 62 27.50 26.13 -21.38
C GLY A 62 26.38 26.29 -22.40
N PHE A 63 26.57 27.09 -23.46
CA PHE A 63 25.60 27.18 -24.56
C PHE A 63 25.51 25.87 -25.34
N PHE A 64 26.65 25.21 -25.52
CA PHE A 64 26.77 23.96 -26.23
C PHE A 64 27.44 22.93 -25.32
N LYS A 65 27.02 21.67 -25.42
CA LYS A 65 27.85 20.53 -24.99
C LYS A 65 28.03 19.60 -26.17
N CYS A 66 29.21 18.99 -26.23
CA CYS A 66 29.58 18.08 -27.28
C CYS A 66 29.78 16.69 -26.71
N GLY A 67 29.25 15.70 -27.42
CA GLY A 67 29.43 14.29 -27.11
C GLY A 67 30.24 13.61 -28.20
N GLN A 68 31.00 12.58 -27.82
CA GLN A 68 31.57 11.66 -28.80
C GLN A 68 30.41 10.86 -29.41
N TYR A 69 30.23 10.93 -30.73
CA TYR A 69 29.08 10.27 -31.37
C TYR A 69 29.38 8.81 -31.74
N ASP A 70 30.64 8.50 -32.10
CA ASP A 70 31.09 7.15 -32.41
C ASP A 70 32.09 6.69 -31.34
N PRO A 71 31.72 5.75 -30.45
CA PRO A 71 32.64 5.24 -29.44
C PRO A 71 33.86 4.53 -30.05
N TYR A 72 33.78 4.09 -31.30
CA TYR A 72 34.86 3.42 -32.02
C TYR A 72 35.80 4.38 -32.76
N GLN A 73 35.39 5.64 -32.97
CA GLN A 73 36.26 6.70 -33.52
C GLN A 73 36.57 7.73 -32.43
N PRO A 74 37.57 7.45 -31.57
CA PRO A 74 38.02 8.43 -30.59
C PRO A 74 38.44 9.69 -31.35
N LYS A 75 37.89 10.84 -30.93
CA LYS A 75 38.16 12.23 -31.37
C LYS A 75 37.14 12.89 -32.30
N ILE A 76 36.09 12.22 -32.77
CA ILE A 76 35.01 12.93 -33.48
C ILE A 76 33.88 13.27 -32.52
N TYR A 77 33.67 14.57 -32.33
CA TYR A 77 32.63 15.12 -31.47
C TYR A 77 31.58 15.80 -32.32
N SER A 78 30.34 15.83 -31.81
CA SER A 78 29.24 16.59 -32.37
C SER A 78 28.51 17.30 -31.24
N ILE A 79 27.92 18.46 -31.53
CA ILE A 79 27.07 19.18 -30.57
C ILE A 79 25.81 18.34 -30.35
N ASN A 80 25.68 17.78 -29.14
CA ASN A 80 24.53 16.96 -28.75
C ASN A 80 23.57 17.70 -27.81
N TYR A 81 23.94 18.88 -27.33
CA TYR A 81 23.14 19.68 -26.40
C TYR A 81 23.29 21.16 -26.75
N ILE A 82 22.16 21.83 -26.95
CA ILE A 82 22.07 23.29 -27.15
C ILE A 82 21.21 23.86 -26.03
N ASN A 83 21.72 24.85 -25.31
CA ASN A 83 20.99 25.64 -24.33
C ASN A 83 21.22 27.12 -24.56
N LEU A 84 20.19 27.79 -25.07
CA LEU A 84 20.19 29.21 -25.31
C LEU A 84 19.43 29.88 -24.16
N PRO A 85 20.12 30.40 -23.12
CA PRO A 85 19.52 31.12 -22.01
C PRO A 85 18.82 32.40 -22.48
N GLN A 86 18.07 33.02 -21.57
CA GLN A 86 17.27 34.20 -21.90
C GLN A 86 18.17 35.28 -22.50
N HIS A 87 17.74 35.86 -23.63
CA HIS A 87 18.39 37.04 -24.18
C HIS A 87 18.08 38.28 -23.31
N ARG A 88 18.48 39.48 -23.74
CA ARG A 88 18.06 40.73 -23.12
C ARG A 88 16.53 40.80 -23.07
N ILE A 89 16.00 41.14 -21.88
CA ILE A 89 14.57 41.35 -21.65
C ILE A 89 14.03 42.31 -22.71
N GLY A 90 12.92 41.93 -23.37
CA GLY A 90 12.23 42.75 -24.37
C GLY A 90 12.72 42.62 -25.81
N VAL A 91 13.81 41.89 -26.08
CA VAL A 91 14.24 41.62 -27.46
C VAL A 91 13.83 40.20 -27.86
N ASN A 92 13.02 40.08 -28.92
CA ASN A 92 12.71 38.81 -29.56
C ASN A 92 13.66 38.57 -30.72
N HIS A 93 14.30 37.40 -30.74
CA HIS A 93 15.18 36.94 -31.80
C HIS A 93 14.63 35.64 -32.40
N ILE A 94 14.71 35.48 -33.71
CA ILE A 94 14.29 34.28 -34.43
C ILE A 94 15.55 33.60 -34.94
N ILE A 95 15.75 32.33 -34.59
CA ILE A 95 16.86 31.52 -35.10
C ILE A 95 16.56 31.16 -36.55
N GLU A 96 17.26 31.79 -37.49
CA GLU A 96 17.17 31.51 -38.93
C GLU A 96 18.20 30.45 -39.37
N GLU A 97 19.22 30.18 -38.55
CA GLU A 97 20.22 29.15 -38.81
C GLU A 97 19.58 27.75 -38.95
N ASP A 98 20.11 26.97 -39.91
CA ASP A 98 19.74 25.57 -40.08
C ASP A 98 20.34 24.71 -38.96
N LEU A 99 19.54 24.44 -37.93
CA LEU A 99 19.97 23.58 -36.82
C LEU A 99 20.12 22.11 -37.22
N THR A 100 19.75 21.69 -38.43
CA THR A 100 19.93 20.30 -38.88
C THR A 100 21.37 19.93 -39.18
N VAL A 101 22.28 20.91 -39.20
CA VAL A 101 23.73 20.66 -39.22
C VAL A 101 24.20 19.91 -37.97
N PHE A 102 23.50 20.06 -36.83
CA PHE A 102 23.80 19.38 -35.58
C PHE A 102 23.19 17.97 -35.59
N THR A 103 23.78 17.10 -36.40
CA THR A 103 23.21 15.79 -36.74
C THR A 103 22.98 14.88 -35.52
N HIS A 104 23.71 15.07 -34.42
CA HIS A 104 23.58 14.32 -33.16
C HIS A 104 22.93 15.13 -32.02
N LEU A 105 22.24 16.23 -32.34
CA LEU A 105 21.54 17.03 -31.34
C LEU A 105 20.49 16.19 -30.61
N SER A 106 20.67 16.02 -29.31
CA SER A 106 19.76 15.26 -28.42
C SER A 106 18.83 16.15 -27.61
N ILE A 107 19.31 17.31 -27.16
CA ILE A 107 18.53 18.24 -26.33
C ILE A 107 18.65 19.65 -26.89
N LEU A 108 17.51 20.29 -27.13
CA LEU A 108 17.43 21.71 -27.51
C LEU A 108 16.62 22.48 -26.47
N LYS A 109 17.26 23.45 -25.81
CA LYS A 109 16.62 24.39 -24.89
C LYS A 109 16.75 25.82 -25.39
N VAL A 110 15.63 26.50 -25.54
CA VAL A 110 15.53 27.87 -26.02
C VAL A 110 14.74 28.69 -25.01
N SER A 111 15.40 29.63 -24.34
CA SER A 111 14.81 30.42 -23.26
C SER A 111 14.15 31.72 -23.75
N GLY A 112 13.72 32.59 -22.84
CA GLY A 112 12.93 33.78 -23.18
C GLY A 112 13.60 34.74 -24.16
N GLY A 113 12.78 35.30 -25.06
CA GLY A 113 13.23 36.21 -26.11
C GLY A 113 13.84 35.53 -27.33
N ILE A 114 13.90 34.20 -27.40
CA ILE A 114 14.43 33.46 -28.55
C ILE A 114 13.34 32.52 -29.07
N GLN A 115 13.15 32.46 -30.38
CA GLN A 115 12.15 31.64 -31.07
C GLN A 115 12.80 30.79 -32.16
N LEU A 116 12.20 29.65 -32.46
CA LEU A 116 12.60 28.83 -33.61
C LEU A 116 11.80 29.24 -34.84
N SER A 117 12.48 29.38 -35.98
CA SER A 117 11.87 29.68 -37.28
C SER A 117 10.93 28.58 -37.76
N THR A 118 10.04 28.90 -38.71
CA THR A 118 9.20 27.90 -39.37
C THR A 118 10.03 26.83 -40.09
N SER A 119 11.15 27.22 -40.72
CA SER A 119 12.06 26.30 -41.41
C SER A 119 12.67 25.24 -40.48
N PHE A 120 12.89 25.55 -39.20
CA PHE A 120 13.30 24.56 -38.21
C PHE A 120 12.26 23.43 -38.09
N PHE A 121 10.97 23.79 -37.92
CA PHE A 121 9.91 22.79 -37.77
C PHE A 121 9.63 22.01 -39.06
N ASP A 122 9.87 22.61 -40.22
CA ASP A 122 9.76 21.91 -41.51
C ASP A 122 10.87 20.86 -41.68
N ASN A 123 12.03 21.07 -41.03
CA ASN A 123 13.21 20.20 -41.14
C ASN A 123 13.48 19.34 -39.89
N ILE A 124 12.66 19.46 -38.84
CA ILE A 124 12.91 18.82 -37.53
C ILE A 124 13.05 17.30 -37.61
N THR A 125 12.43 16.66 -38.60
CA THR A 125 12.57 15.21 -38.84
C THR A 125 13.98 14.76 -39.18
N LYS A 126 14.86 15.66 -39.62
CA LYS A 126 16.27 15.36 -39.91
C LYS A 126 17.11 15.20 -38.64
N LEU A 127 16.61 15.66 -37.48
CA LEU A 127 17.30 15.56 -36.19
C LEU A 127 17.01 14.20 -35.54
N ASN A 128 17.62 13.15 -36.09
CA ASN A 128 17.34 11.75 -35.73
C ASN A 128 17.69 11.38 -34.28
N TYR A 129 18.44 12.20 -33.56
CA TYR A 129 18.83 11.95 -32.16
C TYR A 129 18.11 12.85 -31.15
N LEU A 130 17.25 13.76 -31.61
CA LEU A 130 16.61 14.76 -30.76
C LEU A 130 15.57 14.11 -29.86
N THR A 131 15.85 14.02 -28.56
CA THR A 131 14.98 13.41 -27.56
C THR A 131 14.15 14.45 -26.81
N ASP A 132 14.67 15.67 -26.60
CA ASP A 132 14.03 16.69 -25.76
C ASP A 132 14.07 18.07 -26.40
N ILE A 133 12.92 18.75 -26.42
CA ILE A 133 12.79 20.15 -26.84
C ILE A 133 12.12 20.94 -25.72
N ASN A 134 12.75 22.04 -25.30
CA ASN A 134 12.18 23.00 -24.38
C ASN A 134 12.25 24.40 -25.00
N ILE A 135 11.08 24.96 -25.31
CA ILE A 135 10.95 26.28 -25.93
C ILE A 135 10.17 27.18 -24.98
N ASN A 136 10.80 28.25 -24.54
CA ASN A 136 10.14 29.20 -23.66
C ASN A 136 9.15 30.07 -24.42
N ASN A 137 9.45 30.59 -25.61
CA ASN A 137 8.49 31.39 -26.39
C ASN A 137 8.48 30.93 -27.85
N GLN A 138 7.30 30.63 -28.39
CA GLN A 138 7.13 30.27 -29.79
C GLN A 138 5.94 31.02 -30.41
N SER A 139 6.25 31.97 -31.31
CA SER A 139 5.25 32.67 -32.11
C SER A 139 5.44 32.52 -33.62
N GLN A 140 6.54 31.93 -34.10
CA GLN A 140 6.68 31.61 -35.52
C GLN A 140 5.74 30.47 -35.90
N PRO A 141 5.06 30.55 -37.06
CA PRO A 141 4.13 29.52 -37.52
C PRO A 141 4.77 28.14 -37.54
N ILE A 142 4.00 27.13 -37.09
CA ILE A 142 4.34 25.71 -37.21
C ILE A 142 3.36 25.10 -38.21
N SER A 143 3.88 24.39 -39.21
CA SER A 143 3.03 23.72 -40.20
C SER A 143 2.10 22.70 -39.54
N ASN A 144 0.82 22.68 -39.94
CA ASN A 144 -0.13 21.67 -39.45
C ASN A 144 0.31 20.23 -39.78
N ASN A 145 1.19 20.07 -40.77
CA ASN A 145 1.72 18.79 -41.25
C ASN A 145 3.14 18.50 -40.72
N THR A 146 3.65 19.29 -39.75
CA THR A 146 4.95 19.01 -39.13
C THR A 146 5.00 17.58 -38.61
N LYS A 147 5.96 16.82 -39.14
CA LYS A 147 6.29 15.48 -38.66
C LYS A 147 7.40 15.61 -37.62
N LEU A 148 7.32 14.88 -36.52
CA LEU A 148 8.34 14.87 -35.48
C LEU A 148 9.30 13.69 -35.71
N PRO A 149 10.59 13.81 -35.39
CA PRO A 149 11.52 12.70 -35.50
C PRO A 149 11.14 11.59 -34.51
N GLU A 150 11.40 10.33 -34.89
CA GLU A 150 10.98 9.17 -34.09
C GLU A 150 11.66 9.09 -32.72
N SER A 151 12.83 9.72 -32.57
CA SER A 151 13.59 9.82 -31.32
C SER A 151 13.03 10.85 -30.35
N LEU A 152 12.17 11.77 -30.81
CA LEU A 152 11.64 12.82 -29.95
C LEU A 152 10.73 12.21 -28.90
N ASN A 153 11.05 12.49 -27.65
CA ASN A 153 10.42 11.90 -26.49
C ASN A 153 9.63 12.95 -25.70
N LYS A 154 10.22 14.12 -25.46
CA LYS A 154 9.62 15.18 -24.61
C LYS A 154 9.60 16.53 -25.31
N VAL A 155 8.46 17.20 -25.20
CA VAL A 155 8.25 18.53 -25.75
C VAL A 155 7.64 19.44 -24.69
N PHE A 156 8.27 20.58 -24.46
CA PHE A 156 7.81 21.60 -23.52
C PHE A 156 7.73 22.96 -24.20
N PHE A 157 6.57 23.60 -24.11
CA PHE A 157 6.32 24.98 -24.49
C PHE A 157 5.88 25.79 -23.26
N ASN A 158 6.64 26.82 -22.88
CA ASN A 158 6.19 27.73 -21.82
C ASN A 158 5.13 28.71 -22.38
N TYR A 159 5.49 29.52 -23.37
CA TYR A 159 4.62 30.48 -24.04
C TYR A 159 4.41 30.08 -25.51
N LEU A 160 3.17 29.76 -25.89
CA LEU A 160 2.84 29.29 -27.24
C LEU A 160 1.78 30.20 -27.88
N SER A 161 2.15 30.89 -28.96
CA SER A 161 1.27 31.80 -29.73
C SER A 161 0.86 31.23 -31.10
N VAL A 162 1.03 29.92 -31.33
CA VAL A 162 0.75 29.29 -32.62
C VAL A 162 -0.04 28.00 -32.47
N LYS A 163 -0.72 27.63 -33.56
CA LYS A 163 -1.48 26.38 -33.64
C LYS A 163 -0.56 25.18 -33.81
N LEU A 164 -0.80 24.12 -33.03
CA LEU A 164 -0.19 22.81 -33.24
C LEU A 164 -1.07 21.93 -34.14
N GLY A 165 -0.44 21.22 -35.05
CA GLY A 165 -1.07 20.21 -35.89
C GLY A 165 -1.20 18.84 -35.22
N ASN A 166 -1.78 17.88 -35.94
CA ASN A 166 -1.97 16.50 -35.47
C ASN A 166 -0.66 15.76 -35.18
N GLY A 167 0.43 16.09 -35.89
CA GLY A 167 1.72 15.43 -35.73
C GLY A 167 2.26 15.46 -34.28
N TRP A 168 1.90 16.46 -33.50
CA TRP A 168 2.29 16.57 -32.08
C TRP A 168 1.56 15.58 -31.17
N PHE A 169 0.38 15.10 -31.57
CA PHE A 169 -0.42 14.15 -30.80
C PHE A 169 -0.34 12.72 -31.35
N GLU A 170 0.13 12.55 -32.59
CA GLU A 170 0.14 11.26 -33.32
C GLU A 170 1.56 10.68 -33.52
N SER A 171 2.59 11.34 -32.96
CA SER A 171 3.99 10.93 -33.02
C SER A 171 4.40 10.01 -31.85
N ASN A 172 5.69 9.68 -31.77
CA ASN A 172 6.27 8.81 -30.76
C ASN A 172 6.60 9.51 -29.42
N ILE A 173 6.28 10.79 -29.27
CA ILE A 173 6.56 11.51 -28.01
C ILE A 173 5.79 10.87 -26.84
N THR A 174 6.41 10.84 -25.66
CA THR A 174 5.77 10.37 -24.43
C THR A 174 5.25 11.51 -23.56
N GLU A 175 5.75 12.73 -23.76
CA GLU A 175 5.36 13.91 -22.98
C GLU A 175 5.20 15.16 -23.85
N LEU A 176 4.04 15.81 -23.75
CA LEU A 176 3.76 17.12 -24.33
C LEU A 176 3.21 18.06 -23.26
N THR A 177 3.91 19.17 -23.03
CA THR A 177 3.55 20.16 -22.02
C THR A 177 3.43 21.55 -22.62
N ILE A 178 2.28 22.20 -22.43
CA ILE A 178 1.99 23.58 -22.85
C ILE A 178 1.47 24.35 -21.64
N VAL A 179 2.25 25.32 -21.13
CA VAL A 179 1.95 25.96 -19.83
C VAL A 179 1.11 27.23 -19.98
N ARG A 180 1.55 28.19 -20.79
CA ARG A 180 0.98 29.54 -20.93
C ARG A 180 0.64 29.83 -22.40
N PRO A 181 -0.58 29.55 -22.86
CA PRO A 181 -0.99 29.89 -24.21
C PRO A 181 -1.04 31.42 -24.37
N GLN A 182 -0.81 31.88 -25.58
CA GLN A 182 -0.93 33.27 -25.99
C GLN A 182 -1.86 33.39 -27.21
N ILE A 183 -2.16 34.61 -27.66
CA ILE A 183 -3.02 34.83 -28.84
C ILE A 183 -2.40 34.12 -30.05
N GLY A 184 -3.20 33.33 -30.75
CA GLY A 184 -2.77 32.48 -31.87
C GLY A 184 -2.51 31.01 -31.49
N TYR A 185 -2.49 30.69 -30.20
CA TYR A 185 -2.53 29.31 -29.70
C TYR A 185 -3.73 28.55 -30.28
N GLY A 186 -3.51 27.29 -30.63
CA GLY A 186 -4.58 26.37 -30.97
C GLY A 186 -4.11 24.93 -31.03
N LEU A 187 -5.07 24.02 -30.96
CA LEU A 187 -4.89 22.58 -31.06
C LEU A 187 -5.54 22.05 -32.35
N PRO A 188 -5.32 20.79 -32.73
CA PRO A 188 -6.13 20.18 -33.77
C PRO A 188 -7.56 19.93 -33.29
N ASN A 189 -8.55 20.09 -34.18
CA ASN A 189 -9.97 19.90 -33.82
C ASN A 189 -10.32 18.41 -33.56
N LYS A 190 -9.60 17.48 -34.19
CA LYS A 190 -9.78 16.03 -34.05
C LYS A 190 -8.45 15.32 -34.22
N LEU A 191 -8.27 14.20 -33.50
CA LEU A 191 -7.19 13.26 -33.74
C LEU A 191 -7.63 12.24 -34.81
N ASN A 192 -6.69 11.84 -35.66
CA ASN A 192 -6.93 10.89 -36.77
C ASN A 192 -6.22 9.55 -36.57
N LYS A 193 -5.17 9.50 -35.74
CA LYS A 193 -4.36 8.29 -35.51
C LYS A 193 -4.24 7.99 -34.01
N TYR A 194 -4.18 6.70 -33.67
CA TYR A 194 -3.88 6.24 -32.32
C TYR A 194 -2.44 6.60 -31.93
N ASN A 195 -2.27 7.01 -30.69
CA ASN A 195 -0.98 7.18 -30.04
C ASN A 195 -0.96 6.36 -28.75
N ASP A 196 -0.10 5.34 -28.75
CA ASP A 196 0.16 4.46 -27.62
C ASP A 196 1.46 4.82 -26.87
N ARG A 197 2.15 5.88 -27.28
CA ARG A 197 3.39 6.36 -26.66
C ARG A 197 3.17 7.55 -25.72
N LEU A 198 2.21 8.42 -25.98
CA LEU A 198 1.94 9.59 -25.15
C LEU A 198 1.42 9.17 -23.77
N LEU A 199 2.24 9.39 -22.73
CA LEU A 199 1.96 9.04 -21.34
C LEU A 199 1.52 10.25 -20.52
N LYS A 200 2.12 11.43 -20.79
CA LYS A 200 1.86 12.67 -20.06
C LYS A 200 1.44 13.79 -21.01
N LEU A 201 0.37 14.48 -20.66
CA LEU A 201 -0.16 15.57 -21.46
C LEU A 201 -0.61 16.73 -20.58
N ASN A 202 -0.03 17.90 -20.79
CA ASN A 202 -0.46 19.15 -20.17
C ASN A 202 -0.91 20.13 -21.26
N LEU A 203 -2.19 20.50 -21.22
CA LEU A 203 -2.83 21.39 -22.17
C LEU A 203 -3.42 22.60 -21.48
N ALA A 204 -3.54 23.69 -22.23
CA ALA A 204 -4.14 24.91 -21.73
C ALA A 204 -5.47 25.22 -22.40
N LEU A 205 -6.41 25.80 -21.64
CA LEU A 205 -7.72 26.26 -22.11
C LEU A 205 -7.87 27.75 -21.83
N THR A 206 -8.36 28.50 -22.83
CA THR A 206 -8.51 29.96 -22.76
C THR A 206 -9.82 30.40 -23.40
N HIS A 207 -10.26 31.63 -23.14
CA HIS A 207 -11.46 32.19 -23.77
C HIS A 207 -11.36 32.34 -25.29
N TYR A 208 -10.16 32.60 -25.83
CA TYR A 208 -9.95 32.71 -27.27
C TYR A 208 -9.69 31.36 -27.95
N TYR A 209 -9.39 30.31 -27.18
CA TYR A 209 -9.26 28.95 -27.67
C TYR A 209 -9.72 27.91 -26.62
N PRO A 210 -11.03 27.64 -26.52
CA PRO A 210 -11.58 26.78 -25.47
C PRO A 210 -11.74 25.30 -25.87
N SER A 211 -11.32 24.91 -27.08
CA SER A 211 -11.57 23.57 -27.63
C SER A 211 -10.41 22.60 -27.40
N LEU A 212 -10.75 21.35 -27.06
CA LEU A 212 -9.82 20.20 -27.07
C LEU A 212 -10.02 19.35 -28.33
N PRO A 213 -9.01 18.58 -28.78
CA PRO A 213 -9.20 17.58 -29.82
C PRO A 213 -10.35 16.61 -29.47
N LEU A 214 -11.26 16.36 -30.41
CA LEU A 214 -12.33 15.40 -30.20
C LEU A 214 -11.78 13.98 -30.00
N ARG A 215 -12.42 13.21 -29.11
CA ARG A 215 -12.16 11.77 -28.84
C ARG A 215 -10.76 11.45 -28.31
N MET A 216 -10.12 12.35 -27.57
CA MET A 216 -8.79 12.11 -26.99
C MET A 216 -8.67 10.77 -26.23
N GLY A 217 -9.64 10.41 -25.38
CA GLY A 217 -9.60 9.15 -24.64
C GLY A 217 -9.60 7.89 -25.51
N GLN A 218 -10.16 7.96 -26.73
CA GLN A 218 -10.10 6.86 -27.70
C GLN A 218 -8.70 6.75 -28.34
N TYR A 219 -8.05 7.88 -28.63
CA TYR A 219 -6.81 7.91 -29.40
C TYR A 219 -5.54 7.84 -28.55
N LEU A 220 -5.60 8.32 -27.30
CA LEU A 220 -4.46 8.37 -26.37
C LEU A 220 -4.55 7.21 -25.37
N LEU A 221 -4.37 5.98 -25.87
CA LEU A 221 -4.70 4.75 -25.16
C LEU A 221 -3.86 4.50 -23.90
N ASN A 222 -2.63 5.00 -23.89
CA ASN A 222 -1.66 4.81 -22.80
C ASN A 222 -1.44 6.06 -21.93
N LEU A 223 -2.26 7.10 -22.09
CA LEU A 223 -2.15 8.30 -21.27
C LEU A 223 -2.41 7.99 -19.80
N THR A 224 -1.42 8.24 -18.94
CA THR A 224 -1.49 8.03 -17.49
C THR A 224 -1.60 9.33 -16.71
N TYR A 225 -1.15 10.45 -17.28
CA TYR A 225 -1.19 11.78 -16.67
C TYR A 225 -1.82 12.80 -17.61
N LEU A 226 -2.86 13.49 -17.15
CA LEU A 226 -3.50 14.61 -17.85
C LEU A 226 -3.54 15.84 -16.93
N GLU A 227 -3.11 16.98 -17.43
CA GLU A 227 -3.22 18.27 -16.74
C GLU A 227 -3.86 19.32 -17.63
N PHE A 228 -4.78 20.11 -17.04
CA PHE A 228 -5.38 21.27 -17.67
C PHE A 228 -5.05 22.56 -16.95
N ALA A 229 -4.38 23.47 -17.66
CA ALA A 229 -4.19 24.86 -17.27
C ALA A 229 -5.34 25.74 -17.84
N ILE A 230 -6.31 26.10 -17.01
CA ILE A 230 -7.50 26.85 -17.42
C ILE A 230 -7.34 28.33 -17.05
N PHE A 231 -7.26 29.20 -18.05
CA PHE A 231 -7.13 30.64 -17.88
C PHE A 231 -8.52 31.27 -17.82
N ASN A 232 -9.07 31.35 -16.60
CA ASN A 232 -10.44 31.78 -16.34
C ASN A 232 -10.54 33.18 -15.72
N ASP A 233 -9.47 33.95 -15.74
CA ASP A 233 -9.45 35.34 -15.28
C ASP A 233 -10.21 36.27 -16.24
N ILE A 234 -11.32 36.85 -15.75
CA ILE A 234 -12.11 37.82 -16.53
C ILE A 234 -11.48 39.22 -16.43
N SER A 235 -10.76 39.51 -15.34
CA SER A 235 -10.19 40.84 -15.07
C SER A 235 -9.02 41.19 -16.00
N LEU A 236 -8.28 40.19 -16.50
CA LEU A 236 -7.08 40.41 -17.31
C LEU A 236 -7.35 40.79 -18.78
N ASN A 237 -8.58 40.60 -19.28
CA ASN A 237 -8.87 40.86 -20.70
C ASN A 237 -10.27 41.49 -20.87
N GLN A 238 -10.32 42.67 -21.47
CA GLN A 238 -11.58 43.38 -21.76
C GLN A 238 -12.47 42.62 -22.76
N ASP A 239 -11.87 41.83 -23.65
CA ASP A 239 -12.55 41.01 -24.66
C ASP A 239 -12.84 39.57 -24.17
N TYR A 240 -12.75 39.32 -22.86
CA TYR A 240 -13.01 38.01 -22.30
C TYR A 240 -14.43 37.54 -22.64
N LYS A 241 -14.52 36.38 -23.29
CA LYS A 241 -15.79 35.70 -23.58
C LYS A 241 -15.87 34.43 -22.73
N ASN A 242 -16.97 34.27 -22.01
CA ASN A 242 -17.21 33.03 -21.27
C ASN A 242 -17.12 31.83 -22.21
N PHE A 243 -16.47 30.78 -21.76
CA PHE A 243 -16.31 29.54 -22.52
C PHE A 243 -16.73 28.33 -21.70
N THR A 244 -16.78 27.15 -22.32
CA THR A 244 -17.11 25.90 -21.62
C THR A 244 -15.92 24.97 -21.64
N ILE A 245 -15.77 24.18 -20.57
CA ILE A 245 -14.78 23.10 -20.55
C ILE A 245 -15.35 21.94 -21.38
N PRO A 246 -14.60 21.42 -22.38
CA PRO A 246 -15.08 20.32 -23.20
C PRO A 246 -15.36 19.06 -22.38
N THR A 247 -16.42 18.34 -22.74
CA THR A 247 -16.75 17.03 -22.16
C THR A 247 -16.06 15.89 -22.90
N PHE A 248 -15.67 14.84 -22.19
CA PHE A 248 -15.12 13.64 -22.80
C PHE A 248 -16.21 12.61 -23.08
N THR A 249 -16.46 12.35 -24.36
CA THR A 249 -17.37 11.27 -24.78
C THR A 249 -16.74 9.88 -24.64
N ASN A 250 -15.42 9.81 -24.55
CA ASN A 250 -14.66 8.56 -24.49
C ASN A 250 -13.70 8.62 -23.30
N PRO A 251 -13.80 7.68 -22.34
CA PRO A 251 -12.89 7.63 -21.20
C PRO A 251 -11.47 7.23 -21.63
N PHE A 252 -10.48 7.69 -20.89
CA PHE A 252 -9.10 7.25 -20.98
C PHE A 252 -8.94 5.92 -20.23
N LYS A 253 -8.43 4.88 -20.90
CA LYS A 253 -8.34 3.54 -20.29
C LYS A 253 -7.34 3.44 -19.13
N LYS A 254 -6.23 4.18 -19.21
CA LYS A 254 -5.09 4.08 -18.28
C LYS A 254 -4.82 5.37 -17.49
N LEU A 255 -5.72 6.34 -17.53
CA LEU A 255 -5.50 7.61 -16.84
C LEU A 255 -5.49 7.38 -15.34
N ASP A 256 -4.35 7.64 -14.72
CA ASP A 256 -4.07 7.42 -13.31
C ASP A 256 -4.17 8.75 -12.53
N LYS A 257 -3.62 9.82 -13.09
CA LYS A 257 -3.60 11.16 -12.49
C LYS A 257 -4.23 12.21 -13.40
N PHE A 258 -5.16 12.98 -12.83
CA PHE A 258 -5.80 14.11 -13.48
C PHE A 258 -5.67 15.39 -12.65
N VAL A 259 -5.16 16.45 -13.26
CA VAL A 259 -4.88 17.73 -12.61
C VAL A 259 -5.59 18.86 -13.34
N VAL A 260 -6.22 19.77 -12.61
CA VAL A 260 -6.83 20.98 -13.16
C VAL A 260 -6.33 22.19 -12.38
N ILE A 261 -5.69 23.13 -13.07
CA ILE A 261 -5.14 24.35 -12.50
C ILE A 261 -5.89 25.53 -13.11
N PHE A 262 -6.56 26.32 -12.28
CA PHE A 262 -7.18 27.57 -12.68
C PHE A 262 -6.22 28.74 -12.45
N TYR A 263 -6.01 29.53 -13.50
CA TYR A 263 -5.24 30.77 -13.46
C TYR A 263 -6.21 31.96 -13.45
N ASN A 264 -6.37 32.57 -12.27
CA ASN A 264 -7.24 33.71 -12.05
C ASN A 264 -6.75 34.65 -10.93
N SER A 265 -7.21 35.90 -11.00
CA SER A 265 -7.25 36.85 -9.91
C SER A 265 -8.42 36.54 -8.97
N ARG A 266 -8.31 37.02 -7.73
CA ARG A 266 -9.38 36.85 -6.71
C ARG A 266 -10.62 37.71 -6.97
N GLU A 267 -10.54 38.67 -7.89
CA GLU A 267 -11.58 39.69 -8.06
C GLU A 267 -12.70 39.24 -9.00
N LYS A 268 -12.34 38.73 -10.20
CA LYS A 268 -13.33 38.38 -11.23
C LYS A 268 -12.86 37.21 -12.08
N TYR A 269 -13.51 36.08 -11.93
CA TYR A 269 -13.18 34.83 -12.61
C TYR A 269 -14.44 34.10 -13.08
N GLN A 270 -14.30 33.31 -14.15
CA GLN A 270 -15.37 32.44 -14.62
C GLN A 270 -15.43 31.17 -13.75
N ILE A 271 -16.63 30.83 -13.28
CA ILE A 271 -16.91 29.57 -12.61
C ILE A 271 -17.50 28.57 -13.62
N PHE A 272 -17.06 27.32 -13.53
CA PHE A 272 -17.50 26.19 -14.33
C PHE A 272 -18.21 25.17 -13.45
N ASN A 273 -19.33 24.66 -13.94
CA ASN A 273 -20.01 23.55 -13.30
C ASN A 273 -19.29 22.23 -13.63
N ILE A 274 -18.86 21.48 -12.61
CA ILE A 274 -18.46 20.08 -12.83
C ILE A 274 -19.68 19.29 -13.27
N VAL A 275 -19.57 18.62 -14.42
CA VAL A 275 -20.57 17.71 -14.97
C VAL A 275 -20.13 16.25 -14.82
N SER A 276 -21.07 15.31 -14.79
CA SER A 276 -20.77 13.88 -14.59
C SER A 276 -19.82 13.29 -15.63
N SER A 277 -19.85 13.77 -16.88
CA SER A 277 -18.89 13.36 -17.92
C SER A 277 -17.44 13.74 -17.61
N PHE A 278 -17.23 14.74 -16.73
CA PHE A 278 -15.91 15.12 -16.23
C PHE A 278 -15.40 14.13 -15.17
N LEU A 279 -16.30 13.39 -14.52
CA LEU A 279 -15.96 12.36 -13.52
C LEU A 279 -15.65 11.03 -14.20
N ASN A 280 -16.41 10.65 -15.24
CA ASN A 280 -16.25 9.40 -15.97
C ASN A 280 -15.01 9.36 -16.91
N LEU A 281 -13.90 10.00 -16.52
CA LEU A 281 -12.66 10.05 -17.28
C LEU A 281 -11.95 8.70 -17.34
N SER A 282 -11.94 7.95 -16.25
CA SER A 282 -11.33 6.62 -16.17
C SER A 282 -11.76 5.91 -14.91
N THR A 283 -11.87 4.58 -14.98
CA THR A 283 -11.97 3.72 -13.79
C THR A 283 -10.61 3.48 -13.13
N SER A 284 -9.52 3.78 -13.84
CA SER A 284 -8.14 3.60 -13.38
C SER A 284 -7.60 4.81 -12.59
N LEU A 285 -8.40 5.87 -12.46
CA LEU A 285 -7.97 7.12 -11.84
C LEU A 285 -7.71 6.88 -10.34
N THR A 286 -6.48 7.12 -9.90
CA THR A 286 -6.09 7.07 -8.48
C THR A 286 -5.88 8.45 -7.87
N ASN A 287 -5.73 9.50 -8.70
CA ASN A 287 -5.42 10.85 -8.22
C ASN A 287 -6.17 11.93 -9.01
N PHE A 288 -6.98 12.74 -8.33
CA PHE A 288 -7.60 13.93 -8.88
C PHE A 288 -7.20 15.18 -8.08
N GLN A 289 -6.67 16.19 -8.77
CA GLN A 289 -6.23 17.43 -8.15
C GLN A 289 -6.89 18.63 -8.83
N THR A 290 -7.37 19.58 -8.05
CA THR A 290 -7.84 20.88 -8.55
C THR A 290 -7.23 22.01 -7.75
N PHE A 291 -6.73 23.02 -8.45
CA PHE A 291 -6.05 24.19 -7.88
C PHE A 291 -6.72 25.47 -8.41
N GLY A 292 -6.97 26.44 -7.53
CA GLY A 292 -7.50 27.76 -7.90
C GLY A 292 -9.04 27.82 -7.99
N LEU A 293 -9.56 29.04 -8.13
CA LEU A 293 -11.00 29.31 -8.11
C LEU A 293 -11.59 29.11 -9.51
N GLY A 294 -12.47 28.13 -9.69
CA GLY A 294 -12.99 27.85 -11.02
C GLY A 294 -14.03 26.77 -11.11
N PHE A 295 -14.05 25.79 -10.22
CA PHE A 295 -15.13 24.81 -10.19
C PHE A 295 -16.20 25.13 -9.15
N GLU A 296 -17.45 24.85 -9.49
CA GLU A 296 -18.53 24.64 -8.53
C GLU A 296 -19.28 23.34 -8.88
N ILE A 297 -19.91 22.74 -7.88
CA ILE A 297 -20.77 21.58 -8.08
C ILE A 297 -22.04 22.08 -8.76
N SER A 298 -22.35 21.51 -9.93
CA SER A 298 -23.55 21.85 -10.68
C SER A 298 -24.79 21.73 -9.78
N PRO A 299 -25.70 22.72 -9.76
CA PRO A 299 -26.95 22.62 -9.01
C PRO A 299 -27.80 21.39 -9.40
N ASN A 300 -27.61 20.88 -10.62
CA ASN A 300 -28.28 19.70 -11.14
C ASN A 300 -27.66 18.38 -10.65
N ILE A 301 -26.47 18.42 -10.05
CA ILE A 301 -25.74 17.27 -9.54
C ILE A 301 -25.59 17.48 -8.03
N SER A 302 -26.45 16.84 -7.24
CA SER A 302 -26.40 16.97 -5.78
C SER A 302 -25.13 16.34 -5.16
N LEU A 303 -24.47 15.44 -5.88
CA LEU A 303 -23.37 14.61 -5.38
C LEU A 303 -22.34 14.31 -6.49
N LEU A 304 -21.07 14.63 -6.25
CA LEU A 304 -19.96 14.11 -7.05
C LEU A 304 -19.62 12.69 -6.56
N ASP A 305 -20.09 11.67 -7.27
CA ASP A 305 -19.87 10.28 -6.89
C ASP A 305 -18.62 9.72 -7.57
N PHE A 306 -17.57 9.45 -6.79
CA PHE A 306 -16.35 8.77 -7.20
C PHE A 306 -16.30 7.31 -6.73
N SER A 307 -17.37 6.76 -6.13
CA SER A 307 -17.33 5.44 -5.49
C SER A 307 -17.10 4.25 -6.42
N TYR A 308 -17.12 4.47 -7.74
CA TYR A 308 -16.76 3.47 -8.76
C TYR A 308 -15.24 3.34 -8.99
N LEU A 309 -14.42 4.25 -8.45
CA LEU A 309 -12.96 4.21 -8.56
C LEU A 309 -12.34 3.19 -7.59
N ASN A 310 -11.08 2.85 -7.83
CA ASN A 310 -10.34 1.90 -6.99
C ASN A 310 -10.12 2.44 -5.55
N PRO A 311 -10.00 1.55 -4.55
CA PRO A 311 -9.62 1.94 -3.20
C PRO A 311 -8.27 2.68 -3.15
N GLY A 312 -8.14 3.63 -2.21
CA GLY A 312 -6.92 4.44 -2.08
C GLY A 312 -6.85 5.68 -2.97
N PHE A 313 -7.98 6.09 -3.57
CA PHE A 313 -8.08 7.30 -4.37
C PHE A 313 -7.68 8.57 -3.60
N ASN A 314 -6.88 9.44 -4.21
CA ASN A 314 -6.42 10.70 -3.65
C ASN A 314 -7.14 11.89 -4.30
N PHE A 315 -7.92 12.61 -3.51
CA PHE A 315 -8.63 13.81 -3.93
C PHE A 315 -8.01 15.05 -3.28
N ASN A 316 -7.34 15.88 -4.08
CA ASN A 316 -6.72 17.13 -3.61
C ASN A 316 -7.45 18.36 -4.16
N ILE A 317 -7.82 19.28 -3.28
CA ILE A 317 -8.55 20.51 -3.61
C ILE A 317 -7.81 21.68 -2.97
N GLU A 318 -7.26 22.59 -3.76
CA GLU A 318 -6.51 23.74 -3.27
C GLU A 318 -7.10 25.06 -3.79
N THR A 319 -7.27 26.04 -2.90
CA THR A 319 -7.86 27.37 -3.17
C THR A 319 -9.26 27.27 -3.79
N CYS A 320 -10.27 26.97 -2.97
CA CYS A 320 -11.39 26.16 -3.44
C CYS A 320 -12.71 26.94 -3.53
N SER A 321 -13.29 27.02 -4.72
CA SER A 321 -14.73 27.30 -4.92
C SER A 321 -15.59 26.03 -4.97
N LEU A 322 -14.96 24.87 -5.24
CA LEU A 322 -15.65 23.61 -5.51
C LEU A 322 -16.53 23.14 -4.36
N ILE A 323 -16.03 23.24 -3.13
CA ILE A 323 -16.67 22.72 -1.91
C ILE A 323 -17.24 23.83 -1.02
N GLU A 324 -17.00 25.10 -1.36
CA GLU A 324 -17.44 26.26 -0.56
C GLU A 324 -18.97 26.33 -0.44
N LYS A 325 -19.67 26.02 -1.53
CA LYS A 325 -21.15 26.00 -1.56
C LYS A 325 -21.74 24.64 -1.16
N CYS A 326 -20.93 23.74 -0.60
CA CYS A 326 -21.41 22.42 -0.23
C CYS A 326 -22.47 22.51 0.88
N LYS A 327 -23.67 21.96 0.63
CA LYS A 327 -24.78 21.97 1.60
C LYS A 327 -24.87 20.67 2.42
N ASN A 328 -24.66 19.52 1.79
CA ASN A 328 -24.67 18.22 2.46
C ASN A 328 -24.06 17.14 1.54
N ASN A 329 -23.05 16.41 2.02
CA ASN A 329 -22.42 15.26 1.38
C ASN A 329 -22.13 15.47 -0.12
N CYS A 330 -21.38 16.51 -0.47
CA CYS A 330 -21.30 16.93 -1.86
C CYS A 330 -20.38 16.06 -2.73
N PHE A 331 -19.66 15.12 -2.13
CA PHE A 331 -18.94 14.07 -2.85
C PHE A 331 -18.93 12.76 -2.05
N LYS A 332 -18.80 11.64 -2.78
CA LYS A 332 -18.68 10.28 -2.23
C LYS A 332 -17.42 9.65 -2.81
N LEU A 333 -16.48 9.29 -1.94
CA LEU A 333 -15.19 8.72 -2.35
C LEU A 333 -15.18 7.18 -2.25
N PRO A 334 -14.31 6.47 -3.00
CA PRO A 334 -14.02 5.05 -2.80
C PRO A 334 -13.52 4.74 -1.39
N GLU A 335 -13.56 3.47 -1.00
CA GLU A 335 -12.97 3.04 0.27
C GLU A 335 -11.48 3.36 0.37
N SER A 336 -11.03 3.62 1.61
CA SER A 336 -9.64 3.98 1.91
C SER A 336 -9.10 5.21 1.20
N SER A 337 -9.95 6.12 0.72
CA SER A 337 -9.51 7.33 0.00
C SER A 337 -8.76 8.32 0.90
N SER A 338 -7.98 9.21 0.28
CA SER A 338 -7.36 10.38 0.91
C SER A 338 -8.02 11.66 0.42
N LEU A 339 -8.35 12.57 1.32
CA LEU A 339 -8.85 13.91 0.99
C LEU A 339 -7.87 14.96 1.52
N ARG A 340 -7.40 15.85 0.63
CA ARG A 340 -6.59 17.02 0.99
C ARG A 340 -7.31 18.29 0.57
N THR A 341 -7.41 19.24 1.49
CA THR A 341 -7.98 20.57 1.27
C THR A 341 -7.05 21.66 1.77
N PHE A 342 -6.68 22.59 0.90
CA PHE A 342 -5.74 23.66 1.22
C PHE A 342 -6.36 25.02 0.86
N GLY A 343 -6.41 25.95 1.81
CA GLY A 343 -6.87 27.32 1.52
C GLY A 343 -8.35 27.40 1.08
N CYS A 344 -9.21 26.48 1.53
CA CYS A 344 -10.64 26.52 1.25
C CYS A 344 -11.43 27.24 2.38
N SER A 345 -12.69 27.57 2.12
CA SER A 345 -13.64 28.05 3.13
C SER A 345 -14.92 27.20 3.08
N TYR A 346 -15.00 26.15 3.90
CA TYR A 346 -16.16 25.25 3.94
C TYR A 346 -16.35 24.63 5.33
N ASN A 347 -17.59 24.22 5.63
CA ASN A 347 -17.89 23.46 6.83
C ASN A 347 -17.56 21.97 6.61
N ILE A 348 -16.55 21.49 7.32
CA ILE A 348 -16.03 20.11 7.25
C ILE A 348 -17.11 19.12 7.68
N SER A 349 -18.00 19.49 8.61
CA SER A 349 -19.08 18.60 9.08
C SER A 349 -20.09 18.24 8.00
N LEU A 350 -20.09 18.94 6.85
CA LEU A 350 -20.98 18.68 5.71
C LEU A 350 -20.41 17.66 4.72
N ILE A 351 -19.20 17.14 4.96
CA ILE A 351 -18.56 16.12 4.12
C ILE A 351 -18.75 14.73 4.72
N ASN A 352 -19.03 13.73 3.89
CA ASN A 352 -19.09 12.33 4.31
C ASN A 352 -17.69 11.71 4.33
N PHE A 353 -17.21 11.31 5.50
CA PHE A 353 -15.89 10.72 5.70
C PHE A 353 -15.88 9.19 5.85
N ASN A 354 -17.03 8.50 5.67
CA ASN A 354 -17.14 7.06 5.94
C ASN A 354 -16.14 6.17 5.18
N ASN A 355 -15.69 6.63 4.02
CA ASN A 355 -14.79 5.90 3.13
C ASN A 355 -13.36 6.47 3.12
N ILE A 356 -13.05 7.44 3.98
CA ILE A 356 -11.78 8.16 3.97
C ILE A 356 -10.84 7.56 5.02
N SER A 357 -9.59 7.28 4.63
CA SER A 357 -8.52 6.80 5.51
C SER A 357 -7.46 7.85 5.81
N SER A 358 -7.41 8.95 5.06
CA SER A 358 -6.50 10.08 5.29
C SER A 358 -7.20 11.40 5.03
N ILE A 359 -7.13 12.33 5.97
CA ILE A 359 -7.69 13.68 5.87
C ILE A 359 -6.56 14.69 6.12
N GLU A 360 -6.40 15.64 5.21
CA GLU A 360 -5.51 16.79 5.36
C GLU A 360 -6.26 18.09 5.09
N VAL A 361 -6.29 18.99 6.07
CA VAL A 361 -7.01 20.26 6.06
C VAL A 361 -6.04 21.34 6.52
N GLN A 362 -5.61 22.21 5.60
CA GLN A 362 -4.60 23.23 5.89
C GLN A 362 -5.06 24.61 5.42
N TYR A 363 -4.77 25.66 6.21
CA TYR A 363 -5.08 27.05 5.86
C TYR A 363 -6.57 27.30 5.56
N ASN A 364 -7.48 26.57 6.23
CA ASN A 364 -8.92 26.72 6.00
C ASN A 364 -9.51 27.79 6.93
N ASN A 365 -10.16 28.80 6.33
CA ASN A 365 -10.60 30.01 7.02
C ASN A 365 -12.07 29.99 7.48
N PHE A 366 -12.73 28.84 7.41
CA PHE A 366 -14.11 28.68 7.87
C PHE A 366 -14.15 28.37 9.37
N LEU A 367 -14.72 29.31 10.14
CA LEU A 367 -14.85 29.19 11.60
C LEU A 367 -15.83 28.08 11.97
N GLN A 368 -15.32 27.01 12.59
CA GLN A 368 -16.13 25.84 12.96
C GLN A 368 -15.54 25.08 14.15
N LYS A 369 -16.37 24.24 14.78
CA LYS A 369 -15.88 23.26 15.76
C LYS A 369 -15.10 22.14 15.07
N LEU A 370 -14.19 21.50 15.81
CA LEU A 370 -13.48 20.31 15.32
C LEU A 370 -14.49 19.22 14.91
N PRO A 371 -14.37 18.63 13.71
CA PRO A 371 -15.35 17.67 13.17
C PRO A 371 -15.35 16.33 13.92
N THR A 372 -16.52 15.70 14.08
CA THR A 372 -16.64 14.38 14.77
C THR A 372 -17.38 13.34 13.92
N ASN A 373 -17.50 13.58 12.62
CA ASN A 373 -18.34 12.81 11.69
C ASN A 373 -17.56 11.78 10.86
N PHE A 374 -16.43 11.30 11.35
CA PHE A 374 -15.65 10.24 10.73
C PHE A 374 -15.47 9.05 11.67
N ASN A 375 -15.15 7.90 11.11
CA ASN A 375 -14.85 6.70 11.89
C ASN A 375 -13.35 6.69 12.24
N GLU A 376 -13.02 7.03 13.48
CA GLU A 376 -11.64 7.20 13.96
C GLU A 376 -10.83 5.90 13.91
N THR A 377 -11.47 4.73 13.97
CA THR A 377 -10.76 3.43 13.88
C THR A 377 -10.40 3.05 12.46
N LYS A 378 -11.03 3.67 11.45
CA LYS A 378 -10.68 3.50 10.03
C LYS A 378 -9.69 4.57 9.53
N LEU A 379 -9.62 5.70 10.22
CA LEU A 379 -8.78 6.82 9.82
C LEU A 379 -7.33 6.57 10.25
N LYS A 380 -6.43 6.48 9.27
CA LYS A 380 -5.00 6.28 9.48
C LYS A 380 -4.27 7.60 9.72
N ASN A 381 -4.69 8.66 9.03
CA ASN A 381 -4.03 9.95 9.06
C ASN A 381 -5.05 11.09 9.18
N LEU A 382 -4.85 11.98 10.15
CA LEU A 382 -5.62 13.21 10.33
C LEU A 382 -4.68 14.38 10.54
N ILE A 383 -4.64 15.28 9.56
CA ILE A 383 -3.86 16.52 9.61
C ILE A 383 -4.84 17.68 9.48
N ILE A 384 -4.93 18.51 10.52
CA ILE A 384 -5.70 19.75 10.54
C ILE A 384 -4.76 20.84 11.09
N GLN A 385 -4.32 21.76 10.22
CA GLN A 385 -3.31 22.76 10.57
C GLN A 385 -3.68 24.14 10.07
N ASP A 386 -3.18 25.18 10.75
CA ASP A 386 -3.26 26.58 10.31
C ASP A 386 -4.69 27.02 9.92
N SER A 387 -5.70 26.49 10.62
CA SER A 387 -7.12 26.64 10.26
C SER A 387 -7.92 27.27 11.40
N THR A 388 -9.05 27.91 11.08
CA THR A 388 -9.89 28.60 12.06
C THR A 388 -10.85 27.65 12.81
N ILE A 389 -10.32 26.59 13.40
CA ILE A 389 -11.11 25.57 14.11
C ILE A 389 -10.98 25.74 15.62
N PHE A 390 -12.09 25.62 16.35
CA PHE A 390 -12.16 25.80 17.81
C PHE A 390 -12.80 24.60 18.53
N GLY A 391 -12.82 24.63 19.86
CA GLY A 391 -13.42 23.61 20.73
C GLY A 391 -12.37 22.74 21.40
N SER A 392 -12.70 21.47 21.64
CA SER A 392 -11.84 20.48 22.32
C SER A 392 -11.53 19.32 21.38
N ILE A 393 -10.41 18.63 21.60
CA ILE A 393 -10.09 17.40 20.86
C ILE A 393 -10.94 16.25 21.42
N PRO A 394 -11.77 15.57 20.60
CA PRO A 394 -12.56 14.43 21.05
C PRO A 394 -11.68 13.27 21.52
N LYS A 395 -12.12 12.56 22.56
CA LYS A 395 -11.43 11.35 23.03
C LYS A 395 -11.30 10.27 21.94
N SER A 396 -12.25 10.20 21.01
CA SER A 396 -12.22 9.22 19.92
C SER A 396 -10.97 9.35 19.03
N TYR A 397 -10.40 10.56 18.93
CA TYR A 397 -9.19 10.83 18.12
C TYR A 397 -7.94 10.12 18.64
N CYS A 398 -7.93 9.68 19.90
CA CYS A 398 -6.87 8.83 20.44
C CYS A 398 -6.70 7.52 19.64
N SER A 399 -7.69 7.12 18.84
CA SER A 399 -7.67 5.90 18.03
C SER A 399 -7.03 6.09 16.65
N ILE A 400 -6.60 7.31 16.28
CA ILE A 400 -6.04 7.63 14.96
C ILE A 400 -4.53 7.43 14.99
N SER A 401 -3.96 6.73 13.99
CA SER A 401 -2.54 6.36 13.98
C SER A 401 -1.59 7.53 13.81
N SER A 402 -1.87 8.42 12.87
CA SER A 402 -1.11 9.64 12.61
C SER A 402 -2.02 10.84 12.77
N ILE A 403 -1.73 11.69 13.76
CA ILE A 403 -2.55 12.86 14.09
C ILE A 403 -1.69 14.12 14.22
N LYS A 404 -2.10 15.18 13.53
CA LYS A 404 -1.54 16.53 13.65
C LYS A 404 -2.70 17.53 13.67
N ILE A 405 -2.96 18.12 14.82
CA ILE A 405 -4.05 19.08 15.06
C ILE A 405 -3.43 20.29 15.74
N ASN A 406 -2.70 21.11 15.00
CA ASN A 406 -1.92 22.21 15.56
C ASN A 406 -2.17 23.54 14.83
N TYR A 407 -1.74 24.64 15.43
CA TYR A 407 -1.97 25.99 14.90
C TYR A 407 -3.46 26.29 14.62
N LEU A 408 -4.34 25.89 15.54
CA LEU A 408 -5.79 26.15 15.50
C LEU A 408 -6.17 27.10 16.64
N LYS A 409 -7.48 27.26 16.90
CA LYS A 409 -8.06 28.01 18.02
C LYS A 409 -8.69 27.09 19.06
N ILE A 410 -8.08 25.92 19.27
CA ILE A 410 -8.55 24.93 20.24
C ILE A 410 -8.12 25.38 21.64
N ASP A 411 -9.08 25.39 22.56
CA ASP A 411 -8.97 25.93 23.91
C ASP A 411 -9.61 25.02 24.98
N GLY A 412 -10.01 23.81 24.61
CA GLY A 412 -10.56 22.83 25.54
C GLY A 412 -9.53 22.08 26.38
N GLU A 413 -10.02 21.14 27.19
CA GLU A 413 -9.19 20.10 27.82
C GLU A 413 -8.73 19.07 26.76
N ILE A 414 -7.54 18.52 26.95
CA ILE A 414 -7.04 17.44 26.08
C ILE A 414 -7.48 16.04 26.57
N PRO A 415 -7.70 15.08 25.66
CA PRO A 415 -7.90 13.69 26.05
C PRO A 415 -6.70 13.10 26.81
N SER A 416 -6.97 12.18 27.73
CA SER A 416 -5.93 11.56 28.57
C SER A 416 -4.82 10.85 27.79
N CYS A 417 -5.10 10.36 26.59
CA CYS A 417 -4.07 9.78 25.71
C CYS A 417 -2.96 10.78 25.36
N PHE A 418 -3.28 12.06 25.14
CA PHE A 418 -2.29 13.10 24.88
C PHE A 418 -1.59 13.56 26.16
N GLN A 419 -2.32 13.62 27.29
CA GLN A 419 -1.71 13.86 28.61
C GLN A 419 -0.65 12.79 28.90
N CYS A 420 -0.93 11.54 28.52
CA CYS A 420 -0.04 10.39 28.68
C CYS A 420 1.22 10.46 27.81
N LEU A 421 1.24 11.22 26.72
CA LEU A 421 2.45 11.47 25.94
C LEU A 421 3.36 12.55 26.56
N GLY A 422 2.76 13.54 27.23
CA GLY A 422 3.44 14.74 27.72
C GLY A 422 3.72 15.77 26.64
N GLY A 423 4.09 16.98 27.08
CA GLY A 423 4.23 18.18 26.26
C GLY A 423 5.30 18.10 25.17
N GLU A 424 6.42 17.42 25.44
CA GLU A 424 7.54 17.32 24.48
C GLU A 424 7.13 16.52 23.23
N LYS A 425 6.56 15.32 23.42
CA LYS A 425 6.16 14.44 22.30
C LYS A 425 4.78 14.77 21.76
N GLY A 426 3.81 14.96 22.65
CA GLY A 426 2.45 15.34 22.27
C GLY A 426 2.40 16.73 21.65
N GLY A 427 3.32 17.63 22.03
CA GLY A 427 3.37 19.00 21.54
C GLY A 427 3.56 19.11 20.02
N GLU A 428 4.35 18.22 19.41
CA GLU A 428 4.50 18.21 17.95
C GLU A 428 3.17 17.92 17.21
N MET A 429 2.27 17.19 17.87
CA MET A 429 0.97 16.82 17.31
C MET A 429 -0.06 17.92 17.50
N ILE A 430 -0.09 18.58 18.66
CA ILE A 430 -1.23 19.44 19.05
C ILE A 430 -0.90 20.88 19.45
N LEU A 431 0.36 21.25 19.66
CA LEU A 431 0.75 22.63 20.00
C LEU A 431 1.15 23.41 18.73
N PRO A 432 0.93 24.73 18.65
CA PRO A 432 0.71 25.67 19.77
C PRO A 432 -0.75 26.08 20.03
N ASN A 433 -1.71 25.14 20.05
CA ASN A 433 -3.05 25.42 20.58
C ASN A 433 -3.02 25.81 22.07
N GLN A 434 -4.06 26.52 22.54
CA GLN A 434 -4.14 27.10 23.88
C GLN A 434 -4.96 26.23 24.84
N PHE A 435 -4.54 24.98 25.07
CA PHE A 435 -5.23 24.06 25.98
C PHE A 435 -5.21 24.56 27.43
N LEU A 436 -6.26 24.25 28.20
CA LEU A 436 -6.37 24.64 29.61
C LEU A 436 -5.40 23.88 30.53
N ASP A 437 -5.05 22.65 30.15
CA ASP A 437 -4.39 21.65 31.01
C ASP A 437 -3.13 21.04 30.36
N PHE A 438 -2.64 21.61 29.24
CA PHE A 438 -1.51 21.06 28.50
C PHE A 438 -0.62 22.12 27.86
N GLY A 439 0.68 21.85 27.75
CA GLY A 439 1.66 22.74 27.15
C GLY A 439 3.01 22.03 26.94
N TYR A 440 3.96 22.69 26.27
CA TYR A 440 5.24 22.08 25.85
C TYR A 440 6.06 21.46 26.99
N TYR A 441 5.94 22.00 28.20
CA TYR A 441 6.73 21.59 29.37
C TYR A 441 5.93 20.74 30.38
N VAL A 442 4.72 20.29 30.02
CA VAL A 442 3.91 19.45 30.90
C VAL A 442 4.45 18.02 30.87
N ASP A 443 4.76 17.47 32.04
CA ASP A 443 5.19 16.08 32.17
C ASP A 443 4.08 15.10 31.74
N PRO A 444 4.43 13.91 31.22
CA PRO A 444 3.44 12.87 30.93
C PRO A 444 2.65 12.46 32.18
N VAL A 445 1.32 12.39 32.06
CA VAL A 445 0.38 11.94 33.11
C VAL A 445 -0.63 10.94 32.52
N CYS A 446 -0.50 9.65 32.84
CA CYS A 446 -1.37 8.58 32.33
C CYS A 446 -2.40 8.08 33.36
N LYS A 447 -3.23 8.97 33.92
CA LYS A 447 -4.16 8.63 35.02
C LYS A 447 -5.13 7.49 34.69
N ASN A 448 -5.50 7.34 33.42
CA ASN A 448 -6.47 6.33 32.96
C ASN A 448 -5.81 5.11 32.32
N PHE A 449 -4.47 4.99 32.37
CA PHE A 449 -3.77 3.85 31.79
C PHE A 449 -4.29 2.54 32.38
N LYS A 450 -4.70 1.62 31.50
CA LYS A 450 -5.14 0.30 31.90
C LYS A 450 -4.98 -0.68 30.75
N VAL A 451 -4.47 -1.86 31.06
CA VAL A 451 -4.52 -3.00 30.15
C VAL A 451 -5.74 -3.84 30.51
N PHE A 452 -6.62 -4.04 29.53
CA PHE A 452 -7.74 -4.95 29.61
C PHE A 452 -7.26 -6.30 29.10
N GLU A 453 -7.72 -7.37 29.74
CA GLU A 453 -7.06 -8.67 29.77
C GLU A 453 -5.92 -8.70 30.79
N THR A 454 -5.89 -9.79 31.55
CA THR A 454 -4.86 -10.06 32.53
C THR A 454 -3.58 -10.37 31.77
N PHE A 455 -2.83 -9.32 31.45
CA PHE A 455 -1.42 -9.39 31.04
C PHE A 455 -0.61 -10.30 32.00
N ASP A 456 -1.07 -10.38 33.24
CA ASP A 456 -0.54 -11.22 34.32
C ASP A 456 -0.90 -12.71 34.21
N LYS A 457 -1.74 -13.12 33.25
CA LYS A 457 -1.99 -14.55 32.98
C LYS A 457 -0.90 -15.11 32.09
N VAL A 458 -0.57 -16.37 32.33
CA VAL A 458 0.28 -17.14 31.43
C VAL A 458 -0.55 -17.56 30.22
N PHE A 459 -0.21 -17.03 29.04
CA PHE A 459 -0.87 -17.40 27.78
C PHE A 459 -0.37 -18.76 27.31
N LEU A 460 -1.26 -19.58 26.75
CA LEU A 460 -0.91 -20.84 26.14
C LEU A 460 -0.92 -20.68 24.61
N VAL A 461 0.26 -20.70 23.99
CA VAL A 461 0.46 -20.37 22.56
C VAL A 461 0.81 -21.60 21.73
N ASP A 462 0.49 -21.58 20.44
CA ASP A 462 0.86 -22.66 19.53
C ASP A 462 2.35 -22.58 19.16
N THR A 463 2.99 -23.75 18.98
CA THR A 463 4.43 -23.83 18.68
C THR A 463 4.81 -23.35 17.29
N ASN A 464 3.84 -23.23 16.37
CA ASN A 464 4.01 -22.63 15.05
C ASN A 464 3.81 -21.10 15.03
N GLY A 465 3.73 -20.46 16.20
CA GLY A 465 3.51 -19.02 16.34
C GLY A 465 2.03 -18.67 16.54
N THR A 466 1.78 -17.55 17.22
CA THR A 466 0.41 -17.09 17.52
C THR A 466 0.40 -15.57 17.72
N ASN A 467 -0.70 -14.93 17.33
CA ASN A 467 -0.94 -13.53 17.65
C ASN A 467 -1.70 -13.42 18.97
N ILE A 468 -1.13 -12.69 19.93
CA ILE A 468 -1.80 -12.31 21.17
C ILE A 468 -2.33 -10.89 21.00
N TYR A 469 -3.64 -10.71 21.09
CA TYR A 469 -4.29 -9.41 21.03
C TYR A 469 -4.41 -8.87 22.44
N ILE A 470 -3.99 -7.63 22.65
CA ILE A 470 -4.09 -6.96 23.94
C ILE A 470 -4.97 -5.73 23.76
N THR A 471 -5.89 -5.52 24.70
CA THR A 471 -6.77 -4.36 24.72
C THR A 471 -6.48 -3.48 25.94
N GLY A 472 -6.92 -2.22 25.94
CA GLY A 472 -6.62 -1.29 27.03
C GLY A 472 -7.11 0.14 26.80
N VAL A 473 -6.60 1.06 27.62
CA VAL A 473 -6.82 2.50 27.59
C VAL A 473 -5.48 3.20 27.73
N ASP A 474 -5.27 4.24 26.93
CA ASP A 474 -4.06 5.08 26.90
C ASP A 474 -2.77 4.27 26.72
N LEU A 475 -2.83 3.25 25.86
CA LEU A 475 -1.68 2.40 25.53
C LEU A 475 -0.58 3.12 24.73
N GLY A 476 -0.84 4.34 24.25
CA GLY A 476 0.08 5.14 23.43
C GLY A 476 -0.04 4.90 21.93
N TRP A 477 0.92 5.50 21.19
CA TRP A 477 1.09 5.35 19.73
C TRP A 477 2.33 4.54 19.36
N ASP A 478 3.29 4.41 20.28
CA ASP A 478 4.51 3.64 20.10
C ASP A 478 4.68 2.66 21.26
N ILE A 479 4.77 1.37 20.97
CA ILE A 479 5.21 0.35 21.93
C ILE A 479 6.59 -0.12 21.49
N LYS A 480 7.52 -0.15 22.43
CA LYS A 480 8.83 -0.76 22.22
C LYS A 480 8.89 -2.06 23.01
N SER A 481 9.10 -3.16 22.29
CA SER A 481 9.54 -4.41 22.90
C SER A 481 10.95 -4.19 23.44
N ILE A 482 11.14 -4.39 24.74
CA ILE A 482 12.49 -4.54 25.28
C ILE A 482 12.80 -6.02 25.09
N SER A 483 13.58 -6.34 24.06
CA SER A 483 14.18 -7.67 23.99
C SER A 483 15.07 -7.79 25.23
N ASN A 484 14.58 -8.46 26.26
CA ASN A 484 15.44 -8.89 27.35
C ASN A 484 16.52 -9.72 26.68
N ASN A 485 17.76 -9.23 26.69
CA ASN A 485 18.93 -9.97 26.25
C ASN A 485 18.91 -11.31 27.00
N ASP A 486 18.36 -12.34 26.37
CA ASP A 486 18.74 -13.70 26.71
C ASP A 486 20.23 -13.77 26.43
N ASN A 487 21.01 -13.61 27.50
CA ASN A 487 22.48 -13.57 27.53
C ASN A 487 23.13 -14.90 27.07
N ASN A 488 22.40 -15.75 26.34
CA ASN A 488 22.94 -16.93 25.71
C ASN A 488 23.54 -16.53 24.35
N ASN A 489 24.77 -16.05 24.49
CA ASN A 489 25.79 -15.81 23.49
C ASN A 489 26.04 -17.05 22.60
N TYR A 490 25.12 -17.35 21.68
CA TYR A 490 25.31 -18.38 20.66
C TYR A 490 25.09 -17.80 19.27
N ASN A 491 26.20 -17.35 18.67
CA ASN A 491 26.40 -17.06 17.24
C ASN A 491 25.27 -16.33 16.51
N SER A 492 25.21 -15.01 16.74
CA SER A 492 24.58 -14.04 15.85
C SER A 492 25.31 -13.98 14.50
N ASN A 493 24.94 -14.86 13.56
CA ASN A 493 25.23 -14.68 12.13
C ASN A 493 24.05 -15.03 11.22
N ASN A 494 22.85 -15.26 11.78
CA ASN A 494 21.62 -15.36 10.98
C ASN A 494 20.67 -14.23 11.37
N ASN A 495 20.42 -13.33 10.41
CA ASN A 495 19.51 -12.17 10.47
C ASN A 495 18.02 -12.55 10.62
N ASN A 496 17.69 -13.60 11.38
CA ASN A 496 16.31 -13.88 11.71
C ASN A 496 15.95 -13.09 12.96
N ASN A 497 15.28 -11.95 12.72
CA ASN A 497 14.66 -11.07 13.70
C ASN A 497 13.73 -11.87 14.64
N ASN A 498 14.26 -12.41 15.74
CA ASN A 498 13.46 -13.00 16.83
C ASN A 498 12.86 -11.92 17.75
N ASN A 499 12.80 -10.67 17.32
CA ASN A 499 12.10 -9.64 18.08
C ASN A 499 10.60 -9.82 17.83
N ASN A 500 9.84 -10.14 18.90
CA ASN A 500 8.39 -10.14 18.88
C ASN A 500 7.90 -8.84 18.23
N ASN A 501 7.30 -8.95 17.05
CA ASN A 501 6.76 -7.79 16.37
C ASN A 501 5.53 -7.32 17.15
N VAL A 502 5.59 -6.06 17.58
CA VAL A 502 4.45 -5.39 18.21
C VAL A 502 3.98 -4.27 17.31
N TYR A 503 2.69 -4.24 17.03
CA TYR A 503 2.08 -3.12 16.32
C TYR A 503 0.66 -2.86 16.81
N PHE A 504 0.24 -1.60 16.72
CA PHE A 504 -1.12 -1.20 17.05
C PHE A 504 -2.08 -1.59 15.93
N ILE A 505 -3.21 -2.19 16.30
CA ILE A 505 -4.37 -2.35 15.43
C ILE A 505 -5.26 -1.10 15.54
N ILE A 506 -5.45 -0.65 16.78
CA ILE A 506 -6.13 0.60 17.11
C ILE A 506 -5.26 1.33 18.14
N PRO A 507 -4.60 2.44 17.78
CA PRO A 507 -3.83 3.27 18.70
C PRO A 507 -4.55 3.50 20.04
N ASN A 508 -3.76 3.57 21.12
CA ASN A 508 -4.21 3.75 22.49
C ASN A 508 -5.17 2.69 23.07
N SER A 509 -5.63 1.69 22.31
CA SER A 509 -6.68 0.78 22.76
C SER A 509 -6.48 -0.69 22.42
N LYS A 510 -5.82 -1.02 21.30
CA LYS A 510 -5.58 -2.40 20.89
C LYS A 510 -4.28 -2.58 20.11
N PHE A 511 -3.43 -3.48 20.58
CA PHE A 511 -2.23 -3.89 19.86
C PHE A 511 -2.15 -5.41 19.77
N VAL A 512 -1.26 -5.89 18.92
CA VAL A 512 -0.97 -7.31 18.75
C VAL A 512 0.50 -7.57 19.00
N ILE A 513 0.76 -8.70 19.65
CA ILE A 513 2.08 -9.25 19.88
C ILE A 513 2.15 -10.52 19.03
N GLU A 514 3.04 -10.51 18.05
CA GLU A 514 3.35 -11.69 17.26
C GLU A 514 4.35 -12.55 18.06
N ILE A 515 3.88 -13.72 18.54
CA ILE A 515 4.73 -14.70 19.21
C ILE A 515 5.36 -15.59 18.14
N PRO A 516 6.70 -15.67 18.08
CA PRO A 516 7.39 -16.45 17.08
C PRO A 516 7.20 -17.96 17.31
N ILE A 517 7.57 -18.73 16.28
CA ILE A 517 7.72 -20.18 16.37
C ILE A 517 8.69 -20.52 17.51
N GLY A 518 8.33 -21.48 18.36
CA GLY A 518 9.14 -21.85 19.52
C GLY A 518 8.54 -22.97 20.35
N VAL A 519 9.21 -23.32 21.45
CA VAL A 519 8.84 -24.42 22.35
C VAL A 519 9.16 -24.12 23.82
N GLY A 520 8.60 -24.92 24.74
CA GLY A 520 8.88 -24.85 26.17
C GLY A 520 7.95 -23.95 26.99
N VAL A 521 8.34 -23.70 28.24
CA VAL A 521 7.54 -22.99 29.25
C VAL A 521 8.34 -21.84 29.86
N ASN A 522 7.66 -20.97 30.60
CA ASN A 522 8.20 -19.82 31.33
C ASN A 522 8.83 -18.76 30.42
N HIS A 523 8.28 -18.58 29.22
CA HIS A 523 8.68 -17.47 28.37
C HIS A 523 8.07 -16.18 28.87
N SER A 524 8.81 -15.09 28.68
CA SER A 524 8.30 -13.77 29.01
C SER A 524 8.85 -12.71 28.08
N THR A 525 8.05 -11.68 27.83
CA THR A 525 8.47 -10.52 27.05
C THR A 525 7.97 -9.27 27.75
N THR A 526 8.86 -8.29 27.90
CA THR A 526 8.59 -7.08 28.66
C THR A 526 8.40 -5.90 27.72
N PHE A 527 7.26 -5.25 27.85
CA PHE A 527 6.90 -4.07 27.09
C PHE A 527 6.96 -2.85 27.97
N THR A 528 7.31 -1.73 27.35
CA THR A 528 7.24 -0.43 28.00
C THR A 528 6.23 0.48 27.33
N PHE A 529 5.50 1.21 28.17
CA PHE A 529 4.52 2.22 27.84
C PHE A 529 4.95 3.56 28.47
N GLU A 530 4.30 4.65 28.06
CA GLU A 530 4.54 5.99 28.63
C GLU A 530 6.03 6.38 28.66
N ASN A 531 6.70 6.38 27.50
CA ASN A 531 8.11 6.76 27.43
C ASN A 531 8.98 6.00 28.43
N THR A 532 8.75 4.69 28.56
CA THR A 532 9.45 3.78 29.47
C THR A 532 9.14 3.90 30.97
N LYS A 533 8.10 4.65 31.36
CA LYS A 533 7.72 4.78 32.78
C LYS A 533 6.91 3.59 33.29
N ILE A 534 6.10 2.96 32.43
CA ILE A 534 5.29 1.80 32.80
C ILE A 534 5.84 0.58 32.09
N SER A 535 6.12 -0.48 32.84
CA SER A 535 6.56 -1.75 32.29
C SER A 535 5.54 -2.84 32.60
N LYS A 536 5.26 -3.70 31.60
CA LYS A 536 4.43 -4.88 31.77
C LYS A 536 5.12 -6.08 31.14
N THR A 537 5.14 -7.19 31.87
CA THR A 537 5.69 -8.45 31.40
C THR A 537 4.55 -9.38 31.04
N LEU A 538 4.53 -9.82 29.79
CA LEU A 538 3.64 -10.88 29.31
C LEU A 538 4.34 -12.21 29.58
N TYR A 539 3.65 -13.14 30.23
CA TYR A 539 4.13 -14.50 30.41
C TYR A 539 3.40 -15.45 29.46
N TYR A 540 4.11 -16.39 28.86
CA TYR A 540 3.50 -17.40 28.00
C TYR A 540 4.23 -18.74 28.03
N ASN A 541 3.49 -19.79 27.73
CA ASN A 541 3.96 -21.16 27.57
C ASN A 541 3.52 -21.66 26.21
N TYR A 542 4.40 -22.36 25.50
CA TYR A 542 3.98 -23.11 24.33
C TYR A 542 3.16 -24.32 24.75
N LYS A 543 2.12 -24.66 23.99
CA LYS A 543 1.29 -25.85 24.23
C LYS A 543 2.18 -27.11 24.34
N PRO A 544 1.94 -27.99 25.33
CA PRO A 544 2.64 -29.26 25.42
C PRO A 544 2.34 -30.10 24.16
N PRO A 545 3.27 -30.96 23.73
CA PRO A 545 3.07 -31.75 22.54
C PRO A 545 1.94 -32.78 22.74
N ILE A 546 1.15 -33.00 21.69
CA ILE A 546 0.07 -34.00 21.64
C ILE A 546 0.26 -34.84 20.39
N ILE A 547 0.31 -36.16 20.53
CA ILE A 547 0.32 -37.10 19.42
C ILE A 547 -1.11 -37.63 19.24
N SER A 548 -1.69 -37.42 18.06
CA SER A 548 -3.08 -37.79 17.77
C SER A 548 -3.20 -39.10 16.98
N HIS A 549 -2.36 -39.27 15.97
CA HIS A 549 -2.32 -40.45 15.10
C HIS A 549 -0.98 -40.50 14.37
N TYR A 550 -0.75 -41.59 13.65
CA TYR A 550 0.44 -41.76 12.82
C TYR A 550 0.07 -42.24 11.41
N SER A 551 1.01 -42.12 10.48
CA SER A 551 0.97 -42.82 9.20
C SER A 551 2.35 -43.32 8.82
N CYS A 552 2.39 -44.36 7.99
CA CYS A 552 3.62 -44.79 7.32
C CYS A 552 3.49 -44.45 5.83
N PHE A 553 4.51 -43.82 5.25
CA PHE A 553 4.57 -43.64 3.80
C PHE A 553 6.01 -43.81 3.31
N THR A 554 6.15 -44.23 2.05
CA THR A 554 7.44 -44.27 1.37
C THR A 554 7.59 -42.99 0.56
N ASP A 555 8.66 -42.24 0.80
CA ASP A 555 8.92 -41.01 0.03
C ASP A 555 9.38 -41.32 -1.41
N GLU A 556 9.60 -40.25 -2.18
CA GLU A 556 10.04 -40.34 -3.58
C GLU A 556 11.41 -41.03 -3.77
N TYR A 557 12.20 -41.17 -2.69
CA TYR A 557 13.49 -41.86 -2.71
C TYR A 557 13.40 -43.32 -2.26
N GLY A 558 12.19 -43.83 -2.00
CA GLY A 558 12.00 -45.18 -1.50
C GLY A 558 12.23 -45.34 0.00
N ILE A 559 12.38 -44.24 0.75
CA ILE A 559 12.62 -44.29 2.20
C ILE A 559 11.26 -44.33 2.91
N GLU A 560 10.99 -45.43 3.62
CA GLU A 560 9.83 -45.52 4.51
C GLU A 560 9.99 -44.54 5.68
N LYS A 561 8.94 -43.79 6.01
CA LYS A 561 8.91 -42.79 7.09
C LYS A 561 7.71 -43.03 8.00
N LEU A 562 7.95 -42.98 9.31
CA LEU A 562 6.89 -42.81 10.32
C LEU A 562 6.59 -41.33 10.44
N VAL A 563 5.35 -40.94 10.14
CA VAL A 563 4.84 -39.59 10.35
C VAL A 563 3.92 -39.58 11.55
N LEU A 564 4.14 -38.64 12.46
CA LEU A 564 3.25 -38.37 13.56
C LEU A 564 2.50 -37.07 13.32
N TYR A 565 1.19 -37.13 13.57
CA TYR A 565 0.29 -35.99 13.47
C TYR A 565 -0.14 -35.56 14.86
N GLY A 566 -0.23 -34.26 15.06
CA GLY A 566 -0.44 -33.73 16.40
C GLY A 566 -0.33 -32.22 16.47
N SER A 567 -0.02 -31.73 17.67
CA SER A 567 0.22 -30.32 17.94
C SER A 567 1.32 -30.16 19.00
N GLY A 568 1.84 -28.96 19.17
CA GLY A 568 2.88 -28.67 20.17
C GLY A 568 4.26 -29.25 19.83
N PHE A 569 4.54 -29.52 18.55
CA PHE A 569 5.86 -29.96 18.06
C PHE A 569 6.82 -28.79 17.87
N ASP A 570 8.13 -29.04 17.91
CA ASP A 570 9.15 -28.03 17.65
C ASP A 570 9.34 -27.79 16.15
N PHE A 571 8.92 -26.64 15.63
CA PHE A 571 9.10 -26.28 14.22
C PHE A 571 10.34 -25.41 13.94
N THR A 572 11.17 -25.14 14.97
CA THR A 572 12.41 -24.37 14.83
C THR A 572 13.60 -25.22 14.39
N GLY A 573 13.50 -26.55 14.54
CA GLY A 573 14.48 -27.54 14.06
C GLY A 573 14.85 -28.58 15.11
N ASN A 574 14.91 -29.87 14.71
CA ASN A 574 15.37 -31.09 15.44
C ASN A 574 15.18 -31.21 16.97
N GLY A 575 14.28 -30.46 17.59
CA GLY A 575 14.04 -30.48 19.04
C GLY A 575 13.00 -31.50 19.49
N ASN A 576 12.45 -32.28 18.56
CA ASN A 576 11.43 -33.30 18.85
C ASN A 576 12.09 -34.64 19.13
N ILE A 577 11.92 -35.15 20.36
CA ILE A 577 12.47 -36.44 20.78
C ILE A 577 11.33 -37.43 21.02
N LEU A 578 11.16 -38.38 20.11
CA LEU A 578 10.17 -39.44 20.21
C LEU A 578 10.70 -40.62 21.04
N LEU A 579 9.96 -41.04 22.05
CA LEU A 579 10.23 -42.22 22.87
C LEU A 579 9.24 -43.33 22.52
N VAL A 580 9.75 -44.49 22.09
CA VAL A 580 8.95 -45.69 21.82
C VAL A 580 9.12 -46.67 22.98
N ASN A 581 8.02 -47.09 23.59
CA ASN A 581 7.98 -47.95 24.78
C ASN A 581 8.90 -47.48 25.92
N ASN A 582 9.11 -46.16 26.05
CA ASN A 582 9.99 -45.51 27.03
C ASN A 582 11.47 -45.94 26.99
N ASN A 583 11.94 -46.66 25.97
CA ASN A 583 13.28 -47.26 25.99
C ASN A 583 14.30 -46.53 25.11
N PHE A 584 13.90 -46.00 23.94
CA PHE A 584 14.84 -45.39 22.99
C PHE A 584 14.34 -44.03 22.45
N PRO A 585 15.13 -42.94 22.62
CA PRO A 585 14.82 -41.64 22.04
C PRO A 585 15.22 -41.58 20.56
N PHE A 586 14.31 -41.14 19.71
CA PHE A 586 14.51 -40.87 18.29
C PHE A 586 14.36 -39.38 18.01
N ILE A 587 15.31 -38.78 17.32
CA ILE A 587 15.18 -37.40 16.83
C ILE A 587 14.26 -37.44 15.61
N THR A 588 13.23 -36.59 15.61
CA THR A 588 12.34 -36.42 14.47
C THR A 588 12.56 -35.08 13.77
N TYR A 589 12.32 -35.06 12.47
CA TYR A 589 12.31 -33.88 11.62
C TYR A 589 10.90 -33.32 11.53
N THR A 590 10.79 -32.01 11.32
CA THR A 590 9.48 -31.34 11.23
C THR A 590 9.20 -30.87 9.83
N ASP A 591 7.94 -30.94 9.45
CA ASP A 591 7.40 -30.33 8.26
C ASP A 591 6.36 -29.28 8.68
N ILE A 592 6.72 -28.02 8.47
CA ILE A 592 5.93 -26.86 8.89
C ILE A 592 4.63 -26.77 8.06
N GLU A 593 4.67 -27.12 6.77
CA GLU A 593 3.52 -26.98 5.88
C GLU A 593 2.42 -27.98 6.24
N SER A 594 2.81 -29.21 6.57
CA SER A 594 1.86 -30.25 6.97
C SER A 594 1.52 -30.23 8.47
N GLY A 595 2.31 -29.52 9.29
CA GLY A 595 2.18 -29.53 10.74
C GLY A 595 2.53 -30.89 11.36
N THR A 596 3.40 -31.66 10.69
CA THR A 596 3.76 -33.02 11.09
C THR A 596 5.22 -33.14 11.50
N ILE A 597 5.55 -34.26 12.13
CA ILE A 597 6.93 -34.67 12.36
C ILE A 597 7.15 -36.06 11.77
N SER A 598 8.35 -36.30 11.25
CA SER A 598 8.73 -37.58 10.67
C SER A 598 10.05 -38.08 11.26
N SER A 599 10.15 -39.39 11.49
CA SER A 599 11.41 -40.01 11.87
C SER A 599 12.15 -40.51 10.62
N PRO A 600 13.41 -40.11 10.39
CA PRO A 600 14.21 -40.61 9.28
C PRO A 600 14.73 -42.04 9.52
N TYR A 601 14.73 -42.50 10.77
CA TYR A 601 15.27 -43.81 11.17
C TYR A 601 14.16 -44.85 11.26
N PHE A 602 13.25 -44.86 10.29
CA PHE A 602 12.11 -45.75 10.32
C PHE A 602 12.53 -47.22 10.36
N ASP A 603 13.59 -47.62 9.64
CA ASP A 603 14.08 -49.00 9.64
C ASP A 603 14.43 -49.50 11.05
N PHE A 604 15.01 -48.65 11.90
CA PHE A 604 15.36 -49.03 13.26
C PHE A 604 14.12 -49.11 14.15
N ILE A 605 13.19 -48.16 14.01
CA ILE A 605 11.90 -48.22 14.72
C ILE A 605 11.15 -49.48 14.29
N HIS A 606 11.09 -49.76 13.00
CA HIS A 606 10.37 -50.89 12.42
C HIS A 606 10.86 -52.24 12.95
N GLN A 607 12.18 -52.41 13.16
CA GLN A 607 12.73 -53.62 13.77
C GLN A 607 12.27 -53.86 15.22
N GLN A 608 11.83 -52.81 15.92
CA GLN A 608 11.30 -52.90 17.29
C GLN A 608 9.77 -53.05 17.33
N LEU A 609 9.09 -52.81 16.20
CA LEU A 609 7.63 -52.85 16.10
C LEU A 609 7.16 -54.12 15.39
N VAL A 610 6.33 -54.90 16.05
CA VAL A 610 5.68 -56.12 15.57
C VAL A 610 4.28 -55.75 15.09
N GLU A 611 3.96 -56.12 13.86
CA GLU A 611 2.65 -55.80 13.26
C GLU A 611 1.50 -56.42 14.08
N GLY A 612 0.49 -55.61 14.37
CA GLY A 612 -0.66 -55.97 15.20
C GLY A 612 -0.45 -55.86 16.72
N GLN A 613 0.75 -55.51 17.20
CA GLN A 613 1.00 -55.28 18.63
C GLN A 613 0.83 -53.80 19.02
N SER A 614 0.48 -53.56 20.29
CA SER A 614 0.35 -52.21 20.85
C SER A 614 1.70 -51.65 21.32
N TYR A 615 1.91 -50.36 21.11
CA TYR A 615 3.12 -49.61 21.45
C TYR A 615 2.76 -48.28 22.09
N ASN A 616 3.58 -47.85 23.04
CA ASN A 616 3.42 -46.57 23.71
C ASN A 616 4.36 -45.53 23.11
N PHE A 617 3.79 -44.43 22.64
CA PHE A 617 4.53 -43.26 22.17
C PHE A 617 4.44 -42.14 23.20
N THR A 618 5.58 -41.52 23.47
CA THR A 618 5.67 -40.24 24.18
C THR A 618 6.62 -39.35 23.38
N ILE A 619 6.34 -38.06 23.27
CA ILE A 619 7.28 -37.12 22.66
C ILE A 619 7.69 -36.05 23.66
N SER A 620 8.97 -35.71 23.66
CA SER A 620 9.56 -34.65 24.46
C SER A 620 9.95 -33.48 23.55
N VAL A 621 9.45 -32.29 23.87
CA VAL A 621 9.60 -31.06 23.07
C VAL A 621 9.86 -29.88 24.02
N GLY A 622 11.01 -29.21 23.89
CA GLY A 622 11.34 -28.02 24.69
C GLY A 622 11.24 -28.22 26.21
N GLY A 623 11.59 -29.40 26.72
CA GLY A 623 11.46 -29.75 28.15
C GLY A 623 10.04 -30.16 28.59
N GLN A 624 9.04 -30.10 27.71
CA GLN A 624 7.70 -30.62 27.95
C GLN A 624 7.58 -32.05 27.41
N LYS A 625 6.71 -32.87 27.99
CA LYS A 625 6.39 -34.22 27.50
C LYS A 625 4.90 -34.33 27.16
N SER A 626 4.59 -35.06 26.10
CA SER A 626 3.22 -35.44 25.79
C SER A 626 2.70 -36.43 26.83
N ASN A 627 1.37 -36.59 26.89
CA ASN A 627 0.81 -37.79 27.48
C ASN A 627 1.29 -39.02 26.70
N MET A 628 1.37 -40.16 27.38
CA MET A 628 1.65 -41.43 26.75
C MET A 628 0.44 -41.86 25.93
N THR A 629 0.63 -42.05 24.62
CA THR A 629 -0.43 -42.52 23.71
C THR A 629 -0.12 -43.93 23.24
N THR A 630 -1.08 -44.85 23.39
CA THR A 630 -0.95 -46.22 22.90
C THR A 630 -1.54 -46.33 21.49
N PHE A 631 -0.75 -46.84 20.54
CA PHE A 631 -1.20 -47.21 19.20
C PHE A 631 -0.91 -48.67 18.92
N TYR A 632 -1.56 -49.26 17.92
CA TYR A 632 -1.22 -50.56 17.37
C TYR A 632 -0.45 -50.37 16.08
N TYR A 633 0.67 -51.09 15.94
CA TYR A 633 1.52 -50.95 14.78
C TYR A 633 0.98 -51.75 13.59
N PHE A 634 0.56 -51.04 12.55
CA PHE A 634 0.26 -51.60 11.22
C PHE A 634 1.19 -50.97 10.18
N LYS A 635 1.83 -51.79 9.34
CA LYS A 635 2.83 -51.31 8.37
C LYS A 635 2.19 -50.49 7.26
N SER A 636 1.05 -50.96 6.75
CA SER A 636 0.32 -50.29 5.68
C SER A 636 -1.17 -50.42 5.90
N ILE A 637 -1.88 -49.30 5.73
CA ILE A 637 -3.33 -49.31 5.59
C ILE A 637 -3.71 -48.62 4.30
N THR A 638 -4.51 -49.28 3.48
CA THR A 638 -4.91 -48.75 2.17
C THR A 638 -6.36 -49.11 1.89
N ILE A 639 -7.00 -48.31 1.04
CA ILE A 639 -8.26 -48.66 0.40
C ILE A 639 -7.95 -48.77 -1.09
N ASN A 640 -8.13 -49.96 -1.66
CA ASN A 640 -8.00 -50.19 -3.08
C ASN A 640 -9.20 -49.55 -3.77
N ASN A 641 -8.96 -48.56 -4.62
CA ASN A 641 -10.03 -48.01 -5.44
C ASN A 641 -10.22 -48.89 -6.67
N GLU A 642 -11.25 -49.73 -6.65
CA GLU A 642 -11.62 -50.56 -7.79
C GLU A 642 -11.90 -49.64 -8.98
N ASN A 643 -11.12 -49.79 -10.06
CA ASN A 643 -11.15 -49.07 -11.35
C ASN A 643 -10.13 -47.93 -11.59
N ASN A 644 -9.07 -47.75 -10.79
CA ASN A 644 -8.10 -46.64 -10.96
C ASN A 644 -8.75 -45.23 -10.98
N ASN A 645 -10.02 -45.12 -10.57
CA ASN A 645 -10.65 -43.83 -10.40
C ASN A 645 -10.09 -43.19 -9.13
N ALA A 646 -9.97 -41.87 -9.10
CA ALA A 646 -9.36 -41.18 -7.96
C ALA A 646 -10.23 -41.17 -6.69
N THR A 647 -11.53 -41.50 -6.80
CA THR A 647 -12.51 -41.33 -5.71
C THR A 647 -13.40 -42.56 -5.51
N ILE A 648 -13.71 -42.90 -4.26
CA ILE A 648 -14.65 -43.97 -3.91
C ILE A 648 -16.08 -43.43 -4.08
N LYS A 649 -16.96 -44.18 -4.73
CA LYS A 649 -18.33 -43.75 -5.05
C LYS A 649 -19.34 -44.36 -4.07
N LEU A 650 -20.07 -43.52 -3.34
CA LEU A 650 -21.13 -43.89 -2.39
C LEU A 650 -22.52 -43.49 -2.91
N ASN A 651 -23.57 -44.17 -2.44
CA ASN A 651 -24.95 -43.80 -2.73
C ASN A 651 -25.41 -42.69 -1.77
N ASN A 652 -26.06 -41.64 -2.28
CA ASN A 652 -26.56 -40.52 -1.46
C ASN A 652 -27.58 -40.93 -0.37
N THR A 653 -28.24 -42.08 -0.52
CA THR A 653 -29.21 -42.60 0.46
C THR A 653 -28.58 -43.31 1.67
N GLY A 654 -27.26 -43.50 1.70
CA GLY A 654 -26.61 -44.29 2.74
C GLY A 654 -26.64 -45.80 2.46
N GLY A 655 -26.25 -46.61 3.44
CA GLY A 655 -26.36 -48.08 3.37
C GLY A 655 -25.06 -48.80 3.70
N PHE A 656 -24.93 -50.04 3.21
CA PHE A 656 -23.72 -50.84 3.36
C PHE A 656 -22.72 -50.53 2.25
N ILE A 657 -21.44 -50.54 2.57
CA ILE A 657 -20.35 -50.58 1.59
C ILE A 657 -19.26 -51.53 2.05
N GLN A 658 -18.78 -52.37 1.13
CA GLN A 658 -17.56 -53.14 1.32
C GLN A 658 -16.42 -52.43 0.60
N LEU A 659 -15.38 -52.07 1.34
CA LEU A 659 -14.14 -51.52 0.82
C LEU A 659 -13.07 -52.62 0.81
N ASN A 660 -12.42 -52.81 -0.32
CA ASN A 660 -11.28 -53.71 -0.44
C ASN A 660 -9.98 -52.91 -0.20
N GLY A 661 -8.96 -53.52 0.39
CA GLY A 661 -7.75 -52.78 0.78
C GLY A 661 -6.76 -53.63 1.57
N THR A 662 -5.90 -52.98 2.35
CA THR A 662 -5.09 -53.63 3.38
C THR A 662 -5.43 -53.01 4.74
N PHE A 663 -5.93 -53.81 5.67
CA PHE A 663 -6.35 -53.34 7.00
C PHE A 663 -5.59 -54.01 8.14
N SER A 664 -4.91 -55.12 7.89
CA SER A 664 -4.01 -55.84 8.81
C SER A 664 -4.60 -56.21 10.19
N THR A 665 -5.93 -56.20 10.38
CA THR A 665 -6.58 -56.58 11.64
C THR A 665 -7.93 -57.25 11.40
N PHE A 666 -8.34 -58.10 12.35
CA PHE A 666 -9.71 -58.62 12.47
C PHE A 666 -10.47 -57.99 13.65
N ASP A 667 -9.79 -57.18 14.47
CA ASP A 667 -10.41 -56.52 15.62
C ASP A 667 -11.11 -55.22 15.19
N ARG A 668 -12.44 -55.30 15.08
CA ARG A 668 -13.30 -54.16 14.77
C ARG A 668 -13.16 -52.99 15.75
N ASN A 669 -12.73 -53.25 16.99
CA ASN A 669 -12.57 -52.18 17.99
C ASN A 669 -11.37 -51.28 17.70
N LEU A 670 -10.41 -51.76 16.89
CA LEU A 670 -9.27 -50.95 16.45
C LEU A 670 -9.61 -50.09 15.23
N VAL A 671 -10.74 -50.34 14.56
CA VAL A 671 -11.10 -49.66 13.31
C VAL A 671 -12.14 -48.58 13.57
N SER A 672 -11.86 -47.36 13.12
CA SER A 672 -12.84 -46.30 13.04
C SER A 672 -12.79 -45.63 11.67
N VAL A 673 -13.96 -45.31 11.12
CA VAL A 673 -14.08 -44.62 9.83
C VAL A 673 -14.98 -43.42 9.99
N LYS A 674 -14.58 -42.30 9.39
CA LYS A 674 -15.37 -41.06 9.37
C LYS A 674 -15.46 -40.51 7.96
N ILE A 675 -16.62 -39.93 7.64
CA ILE A 675 -16.79 -39.10 6.43
C ILE A 675 -17.09 -37.68 6.89
N ASN A 676 -16.23 -36.72 6.53
CA ASN A 676 -16.39 -35.32 6.90
C ASN A 676 -16.63 -35.11 8.42
N GLY A 677 -15.93 -35.90 9.25
CA GLY A 677 -16.07 -35.88 10.71
C GLY A 677 -17.19 -36.76 11.28
N ILE A 678 -18.15 -37.21 10.48
CA ILE A 678 -19.25 -38.08 10.93
C ILE A 678 -18.78 -39.53 11.02
N PRO A 679 -18.89 -40.20 12.19
CA PRO A 679 -18.48 -41.59 12.35
C PRO A 679 -19.40 -42.56 11.60
N LEU A 680 -18.80 -43.55 10.96
CA LEU A 680 -19.47 -44.68 10.33
C LEU A 680 -19.45 -45.89 11.27
N ARG A 681 -20.40 -46.81 11.09
CA ARG A 681 -20.43 -48.06 11.86
C ARG A 681 -19.64 -49.13 11.12
N VAL A 682 -18.63 -49.69 11.77
CA VAL A 682 -17.87 -50.85 11.27
C VAL A 682 -18.68 -52.12 11.57
N VAL A 683 -19.03 -52.88 10.53
CA VAL A 683 -19.79 -54.13 10.64
C VAL A 683 -18.85 -55.31 10.75
N ASP A 684 -17.87 -55.38 9.84
CA ASP A 684 -16.88 -56.44 9.79
C ASP A 684 -15.55 -55.91 9.23
N VAL A 685 -14.45 -56.52 9.65
CA VAL A 685 -13.12 -56.22 9.11
C VAL A 685 -12.32 -57.52 9.00
N THR A 686 -11.71 -57.71 7.84
CA THR A 686 -10.70 -58.73 7.60
C THR A 686 -9.39 -58.06 7.17
N ASN A 687 -8.33 -58.83 6.97
CA ASN A 687 -7.07 -58.29 6.46
C ASN A 687 -7.20 -57.54 5.12
N SER A 688 -8.21 -57.88 4.29
CA SER A 688 -8.37 -57.31 2.94
C SER A 688 -9.72 -56.66 2.65
N THR A 689 -10.70 -56.77 3.55
CA THR A 689 -12.05 -56.24 3.36
C THR A 689 -12.54 -55.49 4.60
N LEU A 690 -13.24 -54.37 4.39
CA LEU A 690 -13.85 -53.56 5.44
C LEU A 690 -15.32 -53.29 5.08
N LEU A 691 -16.24 -53.83 5.88
CA LEU A 691 -17.68 -53.67 5.71
C LEU A 691 -18.21 -52.57 6.64
N LEU A 692 -18.78 -51.51 6.06
CA LEU A 692 -19.24 -50.32 6.77
C LEU A 692 -20.74 -50.09 6.54
N ILE A 693 -21.39 -49.43 7.50
CA ILE A 693 -22.68 -48.77 7.32
C ILE A 693 -22.46 -47.25 7.41
N TYR A 694 -22.93 -46.52 6.40
CA TYR A 694 -22.85 -45.06 6.36
C TYR A 694 -24.22 -44.41 6.26
N PRO A 695 -24.41 -43.24 6.88
CA PRO A 695 -25.68 -42.53 6.85
C PRO A 695 -25.92 -41.85 5.48
N PRO A 696 -27.18 -41.45 5.19
CA PRO A 696 -27.48 -40.60 4.04
C PRO A 696 -26.65 -39.31 4.04
N ILE A 697 -26.34 -38.78 2.85
CA ILE A 697 -25.51 -37.58 2.70
C ILE A 697 -26.07 -36.35 3.43
N THR A 698 -27.40 -36.27 3.61
CA THR A 698 -28.07 -35.20 4.34
C THR A 698 -27.64 -35.10 5.81
N LEU A 699 -27.12 -36.20 6.40
CA LEU A 699 -26.56 -36.20 7.75
C LEU A 699 -25.05 -35.92 7.77
N ILE A 700 -24.36 -36.09 6.64
CA ILE A 700 -22.91 -35.91 6.50
C ILE A 700 -22.56 -34.46 6.16
N ASN A 701 -23.40 -33.80 5.37
CA ASN A 701 -23.22 -32.41 4.98
C ASN A 701 -24.54 -31.65 5.10
N SER A 702 -24.65 -30.78 6.11
CA SER A 702 -25.85 -29.96 6.35
C SER A 702 -26.18 -29.01 5.20
N ASN A 703 -25.21 -28.70 4.33
CA ASN A 703 -25.40 -27.84 3.15
C ASN A 703 -25.69 -28.66 1.88
N TYR A 704 -26.01 -29.95 2.00
CA TYR A 704 -26.31 -30.80 0.85
C TYR A 704 -27.57 -30.33 0.12
N ASN A 705 -27.42 -30.04 -1.18
CA ASN A 705 -28.53 -29.74 -2.08
C ASN A 705 -28.84 -30.99 -2.92
N LYS A 706 -30.11 -31.41 -2.96
CA LYS A 706 -30.55 -32.73 -3.50
C LYS A 706 -30.27 -32.97 -4.99
N THR A 707 -29.79 -31.98 -5.74
CA THR A 707 -29.72 -32.02 -7.21
C THR A 707 -28.31 -32.14 -7.79
N ALA A 708 -27.25 -32.21 -6.98
CA ALA A 708 -25.88 -32.30 -7.46
C ALA A 708 -25.13 -33.52 -6.90
N ASN A 709 -24.29 -34.13 -7.75
CA ASN A 709 -23.23 -35.01 -7.27
C ASN A 709 -22.31 -34.20 -6.36
N TYR A 710 -21.98 -34.76 -5.20
CA TYR A 710 -21.07 -34.12 -4.25
C TYR A 710 -19.74 -34.86 -4.32
N SER A 711 -18.71 -34.16 -4.79
CA SER A 711 -17.34 -34.67 -4.82
C SER A 711 -16.48 -33.99 -3.78
N GLY A 712 -15.36 -34.62 -3.43
CA GLY A 712 -14.35 -33.97 -2.57
C GLY A 712 -14.56 -34.15 -1.07
N LEU A 713 -15.40 -35.08 -0.62
CA LEU A 713 -15.56 -35.32 0.83
C LEU A 713 -14.41 -36.17 1.37
N ASN A 714 -13.87 -35.79 2.53
CA ASN A 714 -12.78 -36.52 3.17
C ASN A 714 -13.31 -37.77 3.88
N LEU A 715 -12.83 -38.94 3.46
CA LEU A 715 -12.92 -40.18 4.24
C LEU A 715 -11.62 -40.36 5.02
N ILE A 716 -11.77 -40.59 6.33
CA ILE A 716 -10.67 -40.86 7.26
C ILE A 716 -10.88 -42.26 7.81
N LEU A 717 -9.97 -43.16 7.49
CA LEU A 717 -9.85 -44.49 8.06
C LEU A 717 -8.76 -44.45 9.13
N ASN A 718 -9.05 -44.93 10.33
CA ASN A 718 -8.07 -45.09 11.39
C ASN A 718 -8.10 -46.55 11.88
N VAL A 719 -6.96 -47.22 11.83
CA VAL A 719 -6.76 -48.60 12.32
C VAL A 719 -5.70 -48.56 13.41
N GLY A 720 -6.12 -48.67 14.67
CA GLY A 720 -5.25 -48.69 15.85
C GLY A 720 -4.37 -47.45 16.02
N GLY A 721 -4.72 -46.31 15.41
CA GLY A 721 -3.90 -45.10 15.39
C GLY A 721 -3.21 -44.81 14.06
N HIS A 722 -3.09 -45.80 13.16
CA HIS A 722 -2.64 -45.56 11.80
C HIS A 722 -3.80 -44.91 11.02
N GLN A 723 -3.61 -43.69 10.51
CA GLN A 723 -4.63 -42.99 9.74
C GLN A 723 -4.33 -42.98 8.24
N TYR A 724 -5.35 -43.30 7.46
CA TYR A 724 -5.38 -43.18 6.00
C TYR A 724 -6.49 -42.19 5.61
N LYS A 725 -6.17 -41.26 4.73
CA LYS A 725 -7.11 -40.24 4.25
C LYS A 725 -7.27 -40.37 2.74
N THR A 726 -8.51 -40.35 2.27
CA THR A 726 -8.84 -40.33 0.84
C THR A 726 -10.08 -39.48 0.59
N ILE A 727 -10.40 -39.28 -0.68
CA ILE A 727 -11.57 -38.51 -1.13
C ILE A 727 -12.64 -39.48 -1.64
N ILE A 728 -13.88 -39.17 -1.32
CA ILE A 728 -15.05 -39.90 -1.78
C ILE A 728 -16.05 -38.97 -2.47
N ASP A 729 -16.85 -39.56 -3.35
CA ASP A 729 -17.93 -38.91 -4.06
C ASP A 729 -19.25 -39.60 -3.75
N PHE A 730 -20.33 -38.82 -3.63
CA PHE A 730 -21.68 -39.34 -3.56
C PHE A 730 -22.36 -39.22 -4.92
N ILE A 731 -22.85 -40.36 -5.43
CA ILE A 731 -23.65 -40.44 -6.64
C ILE A 731 -25.12 -40.34 -6.23
N TYR A 732 -25.80 -39.37 -6.82
CA TYR A 732 -27.25 -39.29 -6.73
C TYR A 732 -27.87 -40.45 -7.52
N ASN A 733 -28.56 -41.37 -6.84
CA ASN A 733 -29.34 -42.41 -7.50
C ASN A 733 -30.83 -42.03 -7.47
N PRO A 734 -31.42 -41.52 -8.57
CA PRO A 734 -32.82 -41.11 -8.62
C PRO A 734 -33.80 -42.25 -8.30
N ASP A 735 -33.41 -43.51 -8.57
CA ASP A 735 -34.31 -44.66 -8.45
C ASP A 735 -34.34 -45.26 -7.02
N ALA A 736 -33.47 -44.80 -6.12
CA ALA A 736 -33.36 -45.34 -4.76
C ALA A 736 -34.46 -44.87 -3.80
N SER A 737 -35.31 -43.91 -4.17
CA SER A 737 -36.37 -43.39 -3.29
C SER A 737 -37.50 -44.39 -2.99
N ASN A 738 -37.53 -45.55 -3.66
CA ASN A 738 -38.58 -46.57 -3.47
C ASN A 738 -38.12 -47.85 -2.76
N GLU A 739 -36.86 -48.00 -2.34
CA GLU A 739 -36.37 -49.19 -1.63
C GLU A 739 -36.15 -49.01 -0.12
N THR A 740 -36.48 -47.85 0.45
CA THR A 740 -36.22 -47.55 1.87
C THR A 740 -37.06 -48.33 2.90
N ASP A 741 -38.04 -49.14 2.46
CA ASP A 741 -38.83 -50.03 3.33
C ASP A 741 -38.35 -51.50 3.38
N LYS A 742 -37.31 -51.88 2.64
CA LYS A 742 -36.67 -53.18 2.83
C LYS A 742 -35.60 -53.06 3.92
N ILE A 743 -36.04 -53.14 5.17
CA ILE A 743 -35.19 -53.55 6.29
C ILE A 743 -34.62 -54.92 5.91
N PHE A 744 -33.40 -54.94 5.38
CA PHE A 744 -32.64 -56.18 5.25
C PHE A 744 -32.52 -56.78 6.66
N PRO A 745 -32.98 -58.03 6.88
CA PRO A 745 -32.81 -58.66 8.18
C PRO A 745 -31.32 -58.66 8.51
N ILE A 746 -30.97 -58.10 9.66
CA ILE A 746 -29.63 -58.19 10.25
C ILE A 746 -29.19 -59.65 10.09
N PRO A 747 -28.06 -59.94 9.40
CA PRO A 747 -27.56 -61.30 9.34
C PRO A 747 -27.39 -61.77 10.78
N ARG A 748 -28.16 -62.79 11.17
CA ARG A 748 -27.99 -63.46 12.45
C ARG A 748 -26.52 -63.87 12.49
N PRO A 749 -25.73 -63.51 13.54
CA PRO A 749 -24.34 -63.95 13.60
C PRO A 749 -24.32 -65.47 13.43
N PRO A 750 -23.37 -66.03 12.67
CA PRO A 750 -23.29 -67.47 12.51
C PRO A 750 -23.26 -68.09 13.90
N HIS A 751 -24.15 -69.05 14.13
CA HIS A 751 -24.16 -69.82 15.37
C HIS A 751 -22.73 -70.29 15.64
N ILE A 752 -22.12 -69.73 16.68
CA ILE A 752 -20.90 -70.27 17.26
C ILE A 752 -21.27 -71.69 17.69
N ILE A 753 -20.81 -72.67 16.93
CA ILE A 753 -20.74 -74.05 17.37
C ILE A 753 -19.74 -74.01 18.53
N THR A 754 -20.26 -74.04 19.76
CA THR A 754 -19.49 -74.31 20.96
C THR A 754 -18.69 -75.60 20.74
N PRO A 755 -17.35 -75.59 20.79
CA PRO A 755 -16.61 -76.81 20.94
C PRO A 755 -16.92 -77.39 22.32
N ASN A 756 -17.18 -78.70 22.33
CA ASN A 756 -17.29 -79.51 23.54
C ASN A 756 -16.14 -79.21 24.52
N PRO A 757 -16.40 -79.10 25.83
CA PRO A 757 -15.34 -78.99 26.81
C PRO A 757 -14.68 -80.36 26.99
N THR A 758 -13.52 -80.55 26.37
CA THR A 758 -12.61 -81.63 26.76
C THR A 758 -11.86 -81.19 28.01
N THR A 759 -12.21 -81.85 29.11
CA THR A 759 -11.47 -81.97 30.38
C THR A 759 -9.95 -81.85 30.26
N PRO A 760 -9.29 -80.98 31.05
CA PRO A 760 -7.90 -81.14 31.43
C PRO A 760 -7.79 -81.76 32.83
N ASN A 761 -7.06 -82.89 32.89
CA ASN A 761 -6.63 -83.52 34.13
C ASN A 761 -5.55 -82.68 34.83
N ASN A 762 -5.83 -82.38 36.10
CA ASN A 762 -4.99 -82.30 37.30
C ASN A 762 -3.44 -82.21 37.24
N THR A 763 -2.96 -81.48 38.27
CA THR A 763 -1.61 -81.34 38.88
C THR A 763 -0.75 -80.20 38.30
N SER A 764 -0.18 -79.26 39.06
CA SER A 764 0.26 -79.27 40.47
C SER A 764 0.41 -77.85 41.06
N ASN A 765 0.28 -77.80 42.39
CA ASN A 765 0.64 -76.80 43.41
C ASN A 765 1.63 -75.67 43.06
N GLU A 766 1.34 -74.44 43.50
CA GLU A 766 2.08 -73.72 44.57
C GLU A 766 1.55 -72.28 44.81
N PRO A 767 1.87 -71.61 45.94
CA PRO A 767 0.88 -70.92 46.76
C PRO A 767 0.95 -69.38 46.75
N ILE A 768 -0.13 -68.81 47.28
CA ILE A 768 -0.36 -67.42 47.66
C ILE A 768 0.76 -66.86 48.55
N PRO A 769 1.16 -65.60 48.31
CA PRO A 769 1.36 -64.68 49.44
C PRO A 769 0.60 -63.36 49.24
N ASN A 770 -0.17 -63.00 50.27
CA ASN A 770 -0.50 -61.62 50.64
C ASN A 770 0.81 -60.81 50.73
N PRO A 771 0.82 -59.47 50.50
CA PRO A 771 0.51 -58.62 51.66
C PRO A 771 0.02 -57.17 51.39
N THR A 772 -0.60 -56.61 52.44
CA THR A 772 -0.55 -55.21 52.92
C THR A 772 -1.09 -54.05 52.06
N GLU A 773 -2.18 -53.48 52.57
CA GLU A 773 -2.45 -52.03 52.56
C GLU A 773 -1.22 -51.23 53.05
N PRO A 774 -1.07 -49.98 52.57
CA PRO A 774 -1.30 -48.89 53.51
C PRO A 774 -2.09 -47.71 52.94
N ASN A 775 -2.99 -47.21 53.78
CA ASN A 775 -3.52 -45.85 53.74
C ASN A 775 -2.39 -44.81 53.69
N ASN A 776 -2.45 -43.86 52.76
CA ASN A 776 -2.08 -42.49 53.07
C ASN A 776 -2.80 -41.47 52.17
N THR A 777 -3.34 -40.48 52.85
CA THR A 777 -4.12 -39.32 52.40
C THR A 777 -3.24 -38.18 51.91
N SER A 778 -3.61 -37.52 50.79
CA SER A 778 -3.50 -36.05 50.54
C SER A 778 -4.12 -35.75 49.16
N SER A 779 -5.34 -35.21 49.09
CA SER A 779 -5.70 -33.77 49.00
C SER A 779 -5.74 -33.22 47.57
N GLU A 780 -6.95 -32.72 47.23
CA GLU A 780 -7.38 -31.87 46.09
C GLU A 780 -7.60 -32.52 44.71
N PRO A 781 -8.80 -32.27 44.14
CA PRO A 781 -8.81 -31.36 42.99
C PRO A 781 -9.91 -30.29 43.04
N ILE A 782 -9.43 -29.04 42.95
CA ILE A 782 -9.87 -27.91 42.12
C ILE A 782 -11.25 -28.03 41.43
N PRO A 783 -12.16 -27.05 41.62
CA PRO A 783 -13.43 -26.97 40.91
C PRO A 783 -13.23 -26.50 39.46
N ILE A 784 -13.78 -27.25 38.51
CA ILE A 784 -13.91 -26.87 37.10
C ILE A 784 -15.07 -25.86 36.99
N PRO A 785 -14.85 -24.63 36.51
CA PRO A 785 -15.94 -23.78 36.06
C PRO A 785 -16.27 -24.12 34.60
N ILE A 786 -17.46 -24.69 34.41
CA ILE A 786 -18.12 -24.84 33.11
C ILE A 786 -18.63 -23.45 32.69
N PRO A 787 -18.18 -22.86 31.55
CA PRO A 787 -18.91 -21.77 30.95
C PRO A 787 -20.05 -22.36 30.11
N ASN A 788 -21.28 -22.17 30.58
CA ASN A 788 -22.49 -22.46 29.85
C ASN A 788 -22.55 -21.64 28.54
N ASN A 789 -22.71 -22.38 27.44
CA ASN A 789 -23.50 -22.08 26.25
C ASN A 789 -23.79 -20.61 25.92
N ILE A 790 -23.13 -20.15 24.85
CA ILE A 790 -23.64 -19.14 23.94
C ILE A 790 -24.91 -19.70 23.29
N THR A 791 -26.06 -19.30 23.82
CA THR A 791 -27.34 -19.42 23.13
C THR A 791 -27.39 -18.42 21.99
N THR A 792 -27.41 -18.93 20.76
CA THR A 792 -27.84 -18.22 19.56
C THR A 792 -29.29 -17.74 19.73
N GLY A 793 -29.45 -16.45 19.99
CA GLY A 793 -30.75 -15.77 19.98
C GLY A 793 -31.19 -15.51 18.55
N GLY A 794 -32.08 -16.38 18.05
CA GLY A 794 -32.85 -16.14 16.84
C GLY A 794 -34.26 -16.69 17.08
N ASN A 795 -35.22 -15.82 17.35
CA ASN A 795 -36.61 -16.07 16.99
C ASN A 795 -37.40 -14.76 16.88
N ASN A 796 -38.09 -14.68 15.75
CA ASN A 796 -38.98 -13.63 15.29
C ASN A 796 -40.17 -13.45 16.23
N ASN A 797 -40.65 -12.21 16.34
CA ASN A 797 -42.08 -11.94 16.42
C ASN A 797 -42.43 -10.66 15.67
N THR A 798 -43.22 -10.86 14.62
CA THR A 798 -44.01 -9.92 13.83
C THR A 798 -45.24 -9.42 14.61
N THR A 799 -45.57 -8.14 14.53
CA THR A 799 -46.93 -7.54 14.34
C THR A 799 -46.84 -6.00 14.43
N THR A 800 -46.90 -5.30 13.30
CA THR A 800 -48.03 -4.50 12.78
C THR A 800 -48.47 -3.30 13.63
N GLY A 801 -48.32 -2.10 13.06
CA GLY A 801 -48.96 -0.86 13.52
C GLY A 801 -48.69 0.27 12.51
N PHE A 802 -49.61 0.44 11.57
CA PHE A 802 -49.75 1.61 10.69
C PHE A 802 -50.12 2.85 11.53
N ASP A 803 -49.57 4.02 11.18
CA ASP A 803 -50.40 5.19 10.90
C ASP A 803 -49.65 6.28 10.14
N THR A 804 -50.42 7.06 9.41
CA THR A 804 -50.08 7.89 8.26
C THR A 804 -50.36 9.36 8.57
N ILE A 805 -49.56 10.26 7.96
CA ILE A 805 -49.89 11.65 7.54
C ILE A 805 -50.05 12.72 8.64
N THR A 806 -49.21 13.77 8.62
CA THR A 806 -49.66 15.15 8.32
C THR A 806 -48.52 16.11 7.97
N GLU A 807 -48.80 16.95 6.96
CA GLU A 807 -48.07 18.14 6.53
C GLU A 807 -48.12 19.27 7.58
N GLY A 808 -47.20 20.25 7.46
CA GLY A 808 -47.51 21.65 7.80
C GLY A 808 -46.63 22.34 8.85
N GLY A 809 -46.01 23.45 8.45
CA GLY A 809 -45.34 24.44 9.31
C GLY A 809 -43.89 24.65 8.89
N GLY A 810 -43.49 25.65 8.11
CA GLY A 810 -43.95 27.03 8.10
C GLY A 810 -43.23 27.82 9.20
N PHE A 811 -41.99 28.25 8.94
CA PHE A 811 -41.42 29.41 9.64
C PHE A 811 -40.76 30.37 8.67
N THR A 812 -41.22 31.59 8.85
CA THR A 812 -41.01 32.82 8.12
C THR A 812 -39.62 33.40 8.31
N THR A 813 -39.12 33.98 7.22
CA THR A 813 -38.15 35.06 7.18
C THR A 813 -38.39 36.12 8.27
N THR A 814 -37.35 36.43 9.04
CA THR A 814 -37.21 37.75 9.68
C THR A 814 -35.87 38.31 9.24
N VAL A 815 -35.97 39.30 8.35
CA VAL A 815 -34.91 40.25 8.06
C VAL A 815 -34.80 41.12 9.30
N ASP A 816 -33.64 41.13 9.95
CA ASP A 816 -33.28 42.26 10.79
C ASP A 816 -31.84 42.73 10.55
N LYS A 817 -31.80 44.05 10.44
CA LYS A 817 -30.71 44.93 10.07
C LYS A 817 -29.71 45.08 11.21
N VAL A 818 -28.44 45.27 10.82
CA VAL A 818 -27.44 46.16 11.44
C VAL A 818 -26.95 45.74 12.84
N ILE A 819 -25.66 45.39 12.94
CA ILE A 819 -24.65 46.18 13.66
C ILE A 819 -23.28 45.78 13.08
N SER A 820 -22.63 46.78 12.48
CA SER A 820 -21.20 46.84 12.26
C SER A 820 -20.49 46.95 13.61
N SER A 821 -19.65 45.99 13.98
CA SER A 821 -18.69 46.16 15.06
C SER A 821 -17.28 46.20 14.48
N SER A 822 -16.81 47.42 14.19
CA SER A 822 -15.40 47.76 14.21
C SER A 822 -14.86 47.53 15.63
N GLN A 823 -14.00 46.53 15.82
CA GLN A 823 -13.22 46.44 17.05
C GLN A 823 -12.05 47.41 16.98
N THR A 824 -12.22 48.53 17.68
CA THR A 824 -11.16 49.41 18.13
C THR A 824 -10.46 48.71 19.30
N ILE A 825 -9.26 48.18 19.08
CA ILE A 825 -8.38 47.75 20.17
C ILE A 825 -7.69 49.00 20.71
N THR A 826 -8.13 49.45 21.88
CA THR A 826 -7.41 50.41 22.73
C THR A 826 -6.71 49.63 23.84
N GLY A 827 -5.48 50.03 24.13
CA GLY A 827 -4.45 49.18 24.72
C GLY A 827 -4.32 49.19 26.25
N ASN A 828 -3.37 48.38 26.70
CA ASN A 828 -2.45 48.49 27.84
C ASN A 828 -1.73 47.13 27.92
N GLY A 829 -0.42 46.95 27.98
CA GLY A 829 0.73 47.85 27.97
C GLY A 829 1.94 46.98 28.33
N ILE A 830 3.01 47.00 27.54
CA ILE A 830 4.38 46.73 28.01
C ILE A 830 5.31 47.65 27.23
N THR A 831 5.89 48.58 27.98
CA THR A 831 6.91 49.55 27.58
C THR A 831 8.28 48.88 27.48
N THR A 832 8.92 48.97 26.32
CA THR A 832 10.39 49.10 26.22
C THR A 832 10.71 50.14 25.15
N SER A 833 11.02 51.35 25.61
CA SER A 833 11.55 52.44 24.81
C SER A 833 13.08 52.35 24.74
N THR A 834 13.63 52.42 23.53
CA THR A 834 14.99 52.95 23.31
C THR A 834 14.88 54.17 22.42
N ASN A 835 15.16 55.33 23.03
CA ASN A 835 15.37 56.63 22.38
C ASN A 835 16.64 56.61 21.53
N ILE A 836 16.58 57.17 20.32
CA ILE A 836 17.62 58.06 19.79
C ILE A 836 16.91 59.25 19.11
N ASN A 837 17.19 60.44 19.63
CA ASN A 837 16.74 61.74 19.14
C ASN A 837 17.44 62.14 17.84
N GLY A 838 16.75 62.95 17.02
CA GLY A 838 17.32 63.71 15.92
C GLY A 838 16.28 64.58 15.23
N GLU A 839 15.93 65.72 15.85
CA GLU A 839 15.23 66.84 15.22
C GLU A 839 16.12 67.51 14.17
N ILE A 840 15.59 67.81 12.98
CA ILE A 840 15.89 69.05 12.24
C ILE A 840 14.57 69.58 11.64
N VAL A 841 14.40 70.89 11.82
CA VAL A 841 13.24 71.75 11.57
C VAL A 841 13.20 72.29 10.13
N SER A 842 12.00 72.25 9.54
CA SER A 842 11.36 73.07 8.48
C SER A 842 12.15 73.82 7.38
N GLY A 843 11.64 73.74 6.13
CA GLY A 843 11.70 74.88 5.18
C GLY A 843 11.41 74.60 3.69
N ALA A 844 10.31 75.18 3.19
CA ALA A 844 10.04 75.68 1.81
C ALA A 844 9.58 74.74 0.65
N THR A 845 8.27 74.80 0.40
CA THR A 845 7.54 75.06 -0.88
C THR A 845 8.26 74.98 -2.24
N THR A 846 7.75 74.18 -3.20
CA THR A 846 6.95 74.60 -4.38
C THR A 846 6.74 73.48 -5.43
N ASN A 847 5.49 73.40 -5.92
CA ASN A 847 5.01 73.02 -7.26
C ASN A 847 5.39 71.70 -7.95
N GLY A 848 4.36 70.85 -8.09
CA GLY A 848 3.85 70.41 -9.40
C GLY A 848 4.60 69.29 -10.12
N ILE A 849 3.99 68.10 -10.17
CA ILE A 849 3.68 67.32 -11.38
C ILE A 849 2.90 66.06 -10.95
N THR A 850 1.75 65.89 -11.57
CA THR A 850 0.92 64.68 -11.59
C THR A 850 1.73 63.44 -11.98
N GLN A 851 1.76 62.42 -11.12
CA GLN A 851 2.02 61.04 -11.53
C GLN A 851 0.97 60.11 -10.94
N ASN A 852 0.08 59.67 -11.83
CA ASN A 852 -0.67 58.43 -11.68
C ASN A 852 0.34 57.29 -11.55
N ARG A 853 0.40 56.66 -10.37
CA ARG A 853 1.10 55.40 -10.15
C ARG A 853 0.05 54.32 -9.93
N PRO A 854 -0.15 53.38 -10.87
CA PRO A 854 -0.86 52.15 -10.54
C PRO A 854 0.11 51.30 -9.71
N THR A 855 -0.27 51.02 -8.47
CA THR A 855 0.36 49.99 -7.65
C THR A 855 0.05 48.63 -8.28
N GLY A 856 0.90 48.19 -9.19
CA GLY A 856 0.95 46.82 -9.66
C GLY A 856 1.43 45.93 -8.51
N PHE A 857 0.52 45.11 -7.97
CA PHE A 857 0.86 43.96 -7.16
C PHE A 857 1.53 42.92 -8.06
N GLU A 858 2.84 42.73 -7.92
CA GLU A 858 3.49 41.51 -8.39
C GLU A 858 3.05 40.35 -7.49
N ILE A 859 2.19 39.49 -8.03
CA ILE A 859 1.95 38.17 -7.47
C ILE A 859 3.23 37.37 -7.72
N SER A 860 4.01 37.16 -6.66
CA SER A 860 5.12 36.21 -6.65
C SER A 860 4.57 34.81 -6.93
N THR A 861 4.69 34.37 -8.18
CA THR A 861 4.36 33.02 -8.63
C THR A 861 5.24 32.04 -7.86
N PHE A 862 4.64 31.21 -7.00
CA PHE A 862 5.33 30.07 -6.40
C PHE A 862 5.70 29.08 -7.52
N LEU A 863 6.99 28.99 -7.83
CA LEU A 863 7.53 27.87 -8.60
C LEU A 863 7.50 26.64 -7.69
N LEU A 864 6.50 25.77 -7.88
CA LEU A 864 6.56 24.39 -7.42
C LEU A 864 7.66 23.68 -8.22
N THR A 865 8.89 23.79 -7.73
CA THR A 865 9.97 22.89 -8.10
C THR A 865 9.83 21.65 -7.23
N THR A 866 9.44 20.54 -7.85
CA THR A 866 9.59 19.20 -7.28
C THR A 866 11.08 18.92 -7.10
N ILE A 867 11.63 19.30 -5.94
CA ILE A 867 12.96 18.87 -5.51
C ILE A 867 12.76 17.52 -4.83
N SER A 868 13.27 16.45 -5.45
CA SER A 868 13.50 15.18 -4.76
C SER A 868 14.57 15.41 -3.71
N PHE A 869 14.18 15.43 -2.43
CA PHE A 869 15.16 15.42 -1.34
C PHE A 869 15.63 13.98 -1.11
N ASP A 870 16.88 13.75 -1.51
CA ASP A 870 17.67 12.62 -1.05
C ASP A 870 18.14 12.97 0.38
N ASN A 871 17.52 12.37 1.39
CA ASN A 871 17.85 12.61 2.79
C ASN A 871 19.16 11.89 3.13
N SER A 872 20.27 12.63 3.06
CA SER A 872 21.49 12.29 3.80
C SER A 872 21.72 13.32 4.91
N VAL A 873 21.85 12.77 6.11
CA VAL A 873 22.05 13.37 7.42
C VAL A 873 23.15 14.42 7.42
N ASN A 874 22.91 15.60 8.02
CA ASN A 874 23.94 16.27 8.82
C ASN A 874 23.38 17.29 9.82
N ASN A 875 23.75 17.05 11.08
CA ASN A 875 23.57 17.91 12.25
C ASN A 875 24.29 19.26 12.08
N HIS A 876 23.65 20.37 12.47
CA HIS A 876 24.36 21.42 13.21
C HIS A 876 23.43 22.31 14.06
N LYS A 877 23.74 22.30 15.37
CA LYS A 877 23.30 23.18 16.45
C LYS A 877 23.25 24.67 16.04
N LYS A 878 22.27 25.41 16.57
CA LYS A 878 22.48 26.81 17.01
C LYS A 878 21.72 27.11 18.30
N ASN A 879 22.51 27.54 19.29
CA ASN A 879 22.09 28.21 20.52
C ASN A 879 21.89 29.71 20.22
N LYS A 880 20.91 30.29 20.94
CA LYS A 880 20.55 31.71 21.10
C LYS A 880 19.90 32.40 19.91
#